data_AF-A0A9D5ETI8-F1
#
_entry.id   AF-A0A9D5ETI8-F1
#
_cell.length_a   1.000
_cell.length_b   1.000
_cell.length_c   1.000
_cell.angle_alpha   90.00
_cell.angle_beta   90.00
_cell.angle_gamma   90.00
#
_symmetry.space_group_name_H-M   'P 1'
#
loop_
_entity.id
_entity.type
_entity.pdbx_description
1 polymer ?
#
loop_
_entity_poly.entity_id
_entity_poly.type
_entity_poly.pdbx_seq_one_letter_code
_entity_poly.pdbx_strand_id
1 'polypeptide(L)'
;MSRSPDLEVYWLCFTLKQPAIGLAARDEGSPVFPIPEPTAWNFESVAADCVWRRLAAHGPAPWSICEARLDKEDYQRLSQWARTVTAQRLDDESGSPGLVLLAFVAEWNRRNSPGDSVFINLPPLFGVEEAKRKLFTRQNQTTNFFKDLLRRACNQFSLRHAFEAKQEEDLPYYLSVQLQYGFSLPHARQRLCDWLRGHRPPEVSLRLLEPEGYYRSASFRRLVRDMKSYRQNYLPESEFRRTLSENPWVLPAWEDQIITLIDAIPRAVEEEEPEFRLLSDPRVTWEDGPEVWCRVCALPDRLTAPRYMLRHAGRDIARYYRDCSGAIEADRCESQIFLDGPEAIITLETPDGEVVEVQTIRLWDPDFVALVRPVGREAEEAVERLLPGEQVLITSATAVVTPMPSTWRSVGLRECRRRWWLLEGTEGVHVDDQGIVWNGEPPPSPPAWTNGVRANLEPAAISFRLGDQVHFRISTPPSVEVAHAACASQPLNFDDVTRTRTSPVSVRAEMSGQCRLRVGVTRLGESAIVQRELNLPVRAVTWADNGCEIPRTEVLSCFEAMNRPVRLLSDGPTFLVEGREIFGPLPTGRATRIRRVLGTGKELIVADRPFNTNDRFRLARSVVDTGFGRSLERKDDKFRLNLFCSLLPGTRHRLFLWSPIHGTAILAASAISAEDSGRGWNFIAPWETDTLLAAVAYEGRCLAAAWCGQERQFYEPNVTNGLDVRTRIALIRWCRLPALRPDPSAPQYPLIGRLSGYPLDMVRVALLDQGLPTGQGLEFDDRQSPRGELFNVIFREAYLQPTHGDMAAVFDNLLDPGRLMAYHPLLGYRALQAVLPRLVSQNVRQTRMLLIAMRFQLLSLGGNAGPKDISRREAEMLHRARSTCCENGEPMDEYAVRQGLIDPVMDHLFTGALLVEQHEENLRTALGVASFRGYLAARILGRLLERLA
;
A
#
# COMPACT_ATOMS: atom_id res chain seq x y z
N MET A 1 26.87 13.37 -78.35
CA MET A 1 25.65 13.19 -79.18
C MET A 1 24.68 12.36 -78.35
N SER A 2 23.38 12.62 -78.14
CA SER A 2 22.48 13.81 -78.29
C SER A 2 21.06 13.30 -77.95
N ARG A 3 20.12 14.02 -77.30
CA ARG A 3 20.00 15.43 -76.86
C ARG A 3 19.09 15.50 -75.61
N SER A 4 19.18 16.58 -74.83
CA SER A 4 18.09 17.08 -73.93
C SER A 4 17.11 17.95 -74.77
N PRO A 5 15.88 18.36 -74.32
CA PRO A 5 15.52 18.64 -72.91
C PRO A 5 14.05 18.40 -72.43
N ASP A 6 13.86 18.66 -71.13
CA ASP A 6 12.69 19.16 -70.36
C ASP A 6 11.28 18.51 -70.43
N LEU A 7 10.78 18.03 -69.28
CA LEU A 7 9.94 18.85 -68.36
C LEU A 7 9.66 18.15 -67.00
N GLU A 8 9.20 18.93 -66.03
CA GLU A 8 9.07 18.63 -64.58
C GLU A 8 7.94 17.66 -64.22
N VAL A 9 8.01 17.02 -63.03
CA VAL A 9 6.92 16.94 -62.00
C VAL A 9 7.31 16.05 -60.79
N TYR A 10 7.35 16.67 -59.60
CA TYR A 10 7.15 16.15 -58.24
C TYR A 10 7.77 14.81 -57.76
N TRP A 11 8.83 14.91 -56.94
CA TRP A 11 9.08 14.01 -55.78
C TRP A 11 9.78 14.81 -54.66
N LEU A 12 9.12 15.03 -53.50
CA LEU A 12 9.78 15.56 -52.29
C LEU A 12 8.97 15.29 -51.01
N CYS A 13 9.68 14.81 -49.98
CA CYS A 13 9.35 14.73 -48.55
C CYS A 13 8.11 13.93 -48.07
N PHE A 14 8.36 12.95 -47.18
CA PHE A 14 8.33 13.23 -45.74
C PHE A 14 9.20 12.24 -44.94
N THR A 15 10.28 12.75 -44.33
CA THR A 15 10.99 12.11 -43.21
C THR A 15 11.06 13.13 -42.08
N LEU A 16 10.24 12.95 -41.04
CA LEU A 16 10.20 13.84 -39.88
C LEU A 16 11.40 13.58 -38.96
N LYS A 17 12.47 14.36 -39.13
CA LYS A 17 13.35 14.73 -38.00
C LYS A 17 12.63 15.78 -37.17
N GLN A 18 12.60 15.61 -35.84
CA GLN A 18 12.09 16.63 -34.92
C GLN A 18 12.94 17.91 -35.02
N PRO A 19 12.34 19.09 -35.27
CA PRO A 19 13.03 20.35 -35.04
C PRO A 19 12.91 20.75 -33.56
N ALA A 20 14.02 21.18 -32.96
CA ALA A 20 13.98 21.89 -31.69
C ALA A 20 13.40 23.30 -31.94
N ILE A 21 12.14 23.50 -31.55
CA ILE A 21 11.50 24.82 -31.61
C ILE A 21 11.71 25.51 -30.26
N GLY A 22 12.45 26.62 -30.27
CA GLY A 22 12.59 27.48 -29.10
C GLY A 22 11.25 28.11 -28.73
N LEU A 23 10.80 27.89 -27.49
CA LEU A 23 9.62 28.54 -26.93
C LEU A 23 9.97 29.98 -26.53
N ALA A 24 9.65 30.93 -27.41
CA ALA A 24 9.61 32.35 -27.05
C ALA A 24 8.40 32.62 -26.13
N ALA A 25 8.57 33.52 -25.17
CA ALA A 25 7.53 33.91 -24.21
C ALA A 25 6.27 34.46 -24.90
N ARG A 26 5.11 34.34 -24.23
CA ARG A 26 3.82 34.83 -24.72
C ARG A 26 2.93 35.30 -23.59
N ASP A 27 2.21 36.39 -23.85
CA ASP A 27 1.18 36.97 -22.99
C ASP A 27 0.07 35.98 -22.61
N GLU A 28 -0.62 36.30 -21.51
CA GLU A 28 -1.80 35.60 -20.96
C GLU A 28 -3.05 35.58 -21.88
N GLY A 29 -2.90 35.99 -23.15
CA GLY A 29 -3.97 36.06 -24.16
C GLY A 29 -3.83 35.09 -25.34
N SER A 30 -2.94 34.08 -25.28
CA SER A 30 -2.81 33.14 -26.40
C SER A 30 -4.09 32.33 -26.64
N PRO A 31 -4.59 32.24 -27.89
CA PRO A 31 -5.86 31.61 -28.18
C PRO A 31 -5.83 30.11 -27.85
N VAL A 32 -6.82 29.66 -27.07
CA VAL A 32 -7.07 28.23 -26.83
C VAL A 32 -7.43 27.59 -28.17
N PHE A 33 -6.58 26.71 -28.68
CA PHE A 33 -6.86 25.97 -29.91
C PHE A 33 -8.03 24.99 -29.67
N PRO A 34 -9.19 25.16 -30.34
CA PRO A 34 -10.29 24.22 -30.21
C PRO A 34 -9.93 22.89 -30.87
N ILE A 35 -10.51 21.78 -30.38
CA ILE A 35 -10.51 20.52 -31.13
C ILE A 35 -11.18 20.78 -32.50
N PRO A 36 -10.67 20.26 -33.63
CA PRO A 36 -11.25 20.50 -34.96
C PRO A 36 -12.54 19.71 -35.21
N GLU A 37 -13.25 20.00 -36.30
CA GLU A 37 -14.43 19.20 -36.69
C GLU A 37 -14.06 17.75 -37.09
N PRO A 38 -14.84 16.72 -36.67
CA PRO A 38 -14.49 15.31 -36.82
C PRO A 38 -14.60 14.74 -38.24
N THR A 39 -15.00 15.57 -39.20
CA THR A 39 -14.98 15.27 -40.65
C THR A 39 -13.58 15.40 -41.28
N ALA A 40 -12.60 15.97 -40.56
CA ALA A 40 -11.21 16.02 -41.02
C ALA A 40 -10.61 14.61 -41.14
N TRP A 41 -9.94 14.33 -42.27
CA TRP A 41 -9.28 13.03 -42.55
C TRP A 41 -8.16 12.65 -41.56
N ASN A 42 -7.76 13.58 -40.68
CA ASN A 42 -6.72 13.44 -39.68
C ASN A 42 -7.16 13.90 -38.27
N PHE A 43 -8.47 13.93 -37.99
CA PHE A 43 -9.01 14.42 -36.70
C PHE A 43 -8.28 13.84 -35.48
N GLU A 44 -8.00 12.53 -35.45
CA GLU A 44 -7.34 11.88 -34.33
C GLU A 44 -5.99 12.52 -34.00
N SER A 45 -5.17 12.79 -35.03
CA SER A 45 -3.85 13.40 -34.86
C SER A 45 -3.95 14.85 -34.40
N VAL A 46 -4.85 15.64 -35.00
CA VAL A 46 -5.00 17.07 -34.66
C VAL A 46 -5.66 17.25 -33.29
N ALA A 47 -6.66 16.45 -32.95
CA ALA A 47 -7.29 16.46 -31.64
C ALA A 47 -6.34 15.98 -30.54
N ALA A 48 -5.55 14.92 -30.80
CA ALA A 48 -4.49 14.46 -29.89
C ALA A 48 -3.45 15.57 -29.64
N ASP A 49 -2.99 16.25 -30.68
CA ASP A 49 -2.04 17.37 -30.58
C ASP A 49 -2.64 18.56 -29.82
N CYS A 50 -3.92 18.91 -30.04
CA CYS A 50 -4.60 19.95 -29.25
C CYS A 50 -4.67 19.59 -27.75
N VAL A 51 -5.10 18.37 -27.42
CA VAL A 51 -5.15 17.87 -26.02
C VAL A 51 -3.74 17.87 -25.42
N TRP A 52 -2.75 17.34 -26.13
CA TRP A 52 -1.37 17.25 -25.67
C TRP A 52 -0.74 18.61 -25.43
N ARG A 53 -0.92 19.58 -26.33
CA ARG A 53 -0.40 20.95 -26.15
C ARG A 53 -1.00 21.64 -24.93
N ARG A 54 -2.30 21.47 -24.67
CA ARG A 54 -2.94 22.00 -23.45
C ARG A 54 -2.37 21.36 -22.19
N LEU A 55 -2.14 20.04 -22.18
CA LEU A 55 -1.49 19.36 -21.04
C LEU A 55 -0.03 19.80 -20.85
N ALA A 56 0.74 19.90 -21.93
CA ALA A 56 2.14 20.32 -21.91
C ALA A 56 2.32 21.77 -21.41
N ALA A 57 1.33 22.64 -21.62
CA ALA A 57 1.33 24.01 -21.11
C ALA A 57 1.33 24.09 -19.56
N HIS A 58 0.89 23.05 -18.87
CA HIS A 58 0.98 22.97 -17.40
C HIS A 58 2.37 22.55 -16.90
N GLY A 59 3.30 22.23 -17.80
CA GLY A 59 4.68 21.84 -17.50
C GLY A 59 4.93 20.33 -17.61
N PRO A 60 5.92 19.78 -16.87
CA PRO A 60 6.28 18.37 -17.01
C PRO A 60 5.28 17.43 -16.32
N ALA A 61 4.98 16.33 -17.01
CA ALA A 61 4.01 15.29 -16.65
C ALA A 61 4.42 14.47 -15.38
N PRO A 62 3.56 13.57 -14.82
CA PRO A 62 2.32 13.06 -15.40
C PRO A 62 1.08 13.94 -15.16
N TRP A 63 0.22 13.99 -16.18
CA TRP A 63 -1.02 14.77 -16.21
C TRP A 63 -2.27 13.90 -16.35
N SER A 64 -3.44 14.48 -16.08
CA SER A 64 -4.76 13.87 -16.26
C SER A 64 -5.56 14.64 -17.33
N ILE A 65 -6.36 13.97 -18.15
CA ILE A 65 -7.09 14.65 -19.26
C ILE A 65 -7.89 15.88 -18.80
N CYS A 66 -8.54 15.84 -17.64
CA CYS A 66 -9.30 17.00 -17.13
C CYS A 66 -8.46 18.28 -17.01
N GLU A 67 -7.14 18.16 -16.79
CA GLU A 67 -6.21 19.30 -16.73
C GLU A 67 -6.00 19.95 -18.11
N ALA A 68 -6.35 19.30 -19.23
CA ALA A 68 -6.43 19.95 -20.55
C ALA A 68 -7.61 20.95 -20.67
N ARG A 69 -8.45 21.08 -19.63
CA ARG A 69 -9.63 21.96 -19.55
C ARG A 69 -10.51 21.87 -20.80
N LEU A 70 -10.85 20.64 -21.20
CA LEU A 70 -11.78 20.41 -22.31
C LEU A 70 -13.16 20.94 -21.96
N ASP A 71 -13.71 21.78 -22.83
CA ASP A 71 -14.96 22.48 -22.59
C ASP A 71 -16.20 21.67 -23.05
N LYS A 72 -17.32 22.35 -23.31
CA LYS A 72 -18.55 21.70 -23.80
C LYS A 72 -18.49 21.39 -25.31
N GLU A 73 -17.82 22.23 -26.10
CA GLU A 73 -17.69 22.12 -27.55
C GLU A 73 -16.67 21.04 -27.92
N ASP A 74 -15.52 21.03 -27.24
CA ASP A 74 -14.52 19.95 -27.31
C ASP A 74 -15.16 18.57 -27.02
N TYR A 75 -15.98 18.49 -25.96
CA TYR A 75 -16.71 17.27 -25.61
C TYR A 75 -17.77 16.88 -26.67
N GLN A 76 -18.44 17.84 -27.30
CA GLN A 76 -19.38 17.57 -28.40
C GLN A 76 -18.66 17.01 -29.62
N ARG A 77 -17.50 17.56 -29.99
CA ARG A 77 -16.65 17.04 -31.08
C ARG A 77 -16.12 15.64 -30.80
N LEU A 78 -15.63 15.38 -29.58
CA LEU A 78 -15.25 14.03 -29.13
C LEU A 78 -16.43 13.04 -29.18
N SER A 79 -17.63 13.49 -28.83
CA SER A 79 -18.85 12.67 -28.91
C SER A 79 -19.28 12.37 -30.35
N GLN A 80 -19.13 13.33 -31.27
CA GLN A 80 -19.41 13.13 -32.70
C GLN A 80 -18.34 12.26 -33.37
N TRP A 81 -17.07 12.38 -32.96
CA TRP A 81 -16.02 11.45 -33.34
C TRP A 81 -16.35 10.02 -32.90
N ALA A 82 -16.72 9.79 -31.63
CA ALA A 82 -17.07 8.45 -31.14
C ALA A 82 -18.23 7.81 -31.95
N ARG A 83 -19.18 8.62 -32.41
CA ARG A 83 -20.27 8.17 -33.30
C ARG A 83 -19.84 7.81 -34.72
N THR A 84 -18.71 8.33 -35.20
CA THR A 84 -18.27 8.24 -36.61
C THR A 84 -16.93 7.54 -36.83
N VAL A 85 -16.20 7.22 -35.76
CA VAL A 85 -14.91 6.53 -35.81
C VAL A 85 -15.08 5.10 -36.34
N THR A 86 -14.27 4.73 -37.33
CA THR A 86 -14.26 3.38 -37.93
C THR A 86 -13.17 2.51 -37.30
N ALA A 87 -13.27 1.19 -37.47
CA ALA A 87 -12.25 0.27 -36.94
C ALA A 87 -10.82 0.58 -37.43
N GLN A 88 -10.69 1.03 -38.69
CA GLN A 88 -9.42 1.41 -39.32
C GLN A 88 -8.80 2.67 -38.71
N ARG A 89 -9.62 3.66 -38.34
CA ARG A 89 -9.15 4.90 -37.68
C ARG A 89 -8.54 4.64 -36.29
N LEU A 90 -8.80 3.47 -35.70
CA LEU A 90 -8.23 3.04 -34.42
C LEU A 90 -6.90 2.27 -34.57
N ASP A 91 -6.51 1.84 -35.79
CA ASP A 91 -5.29 1.03 -36.02
C ASP A 91 -3.99 1.83 -36.03
N ASP A 92 -4.04 3.16 -36.00
CA ASP A 92 -2.86 4.01 -36.05
C ASP A 92 -1.92 3.78 -34.84
N GLU A 93 -0.64 3.54 -35.16
CA GLU A 93 0.43 3.29 -34.19
C GLU A 93 0.91 4.56 -33.48
N SER A 94 0.55 5.75 -33.96
CA SER A 94 0.95 7.04 -33.39
C SER A 94 0.42 7.32 -31.97
N GLY A 95 -0.40 6.43 -31.41
CA GLY A 95 -1.06 6.62 -30.11
C GLY A 95 -2.18 7.67 -30.10
N SER A 96 -2.28 8.50 -31.15
CA SER A 96 -3.27 9.59 -31.26
C SER A 96 -4.73 9.12 -31.09
N PRO A 97 -5.20 8.01 -31.73
CA PRO A 97 -6.55 7.52 -31.49
C PRO A 97 -6.77 7.07 -30.04
N GLY A 98 -5.71 6.62 -29.36
CA GLY A 98 -5.77 6.23 -27.95
C GLY A 98 -5.89 7.44 -27.02
N LEU A 99 -5.22 8.55 -27.32
CA LEU A 99 -5.38 9.80 -26.55
C LEU A 99 -6.79 10.38 -26.74
N VAL A 100 -7.29 10.41 -27.97
CA VAL A 100 -8.64 10.88 -28.29
C VAL A 100 -9.72 9.97 -27.67
N LEU A 101 -9.53 8.65 -27.74
CA LEU A 101 -10.40 7.69 -27.05
C LEU A 101 -10.40 7.91 -25.54
N LEU A 102 -9.21 8.04 -24.93
CA LEU A 102 -9.08 8.29 -23.50
C LEU A 102 -9.74 9.60 -23.09
N ALA A 103 -9.59 10.65 -23.91
CA ALA A 103 -10.19 11.95 -23.62
C ALA A 103 -11.72 11.91 -23.71
N PHE A 104 -12.28 11.29 -24.74
CA PHE A 104 -13.72 11.06 -24.84
C PHE A 104 -14.25 10.24 -23.64
N VAL A 105 -13.57 9.14 -23.31
CA VAL A 105 -13.97 8.24 -22.23
C VAL A 105 -13.86 8.90 -20.85
N ALA A 106 -12.83 9.72 -20.62
CA ALA A 106 -12.66 10.50 -19.40
C ALA A 106 -13.72 11.59 -19.27
N GLU A 107 -13.98 12.38 -20.31
CA GLU A 107 -15.02 13.42 -20.30
C GLU A 107 -16.43 12.85 -20.14
N TRP A 108 -16.74 11.73 -20.81
CA TRP A 108 -18.00 11.03 -20.65
C TRP A 108 -18.19 10.60 -19.19
N ASN A 109 -17.16 10.00 -18.58
CA ASN A 109 -17.25 9.55 -17.20
C ASN A 109 -17.26 10.71 -16.19
N ARG A 110 -16.49 11.78 -16.40
CA ARG A 110 -16.56 13.03 -15.63
C ARG A 110 -18.00 13.53 -15.54
N ARG A 111 -18.72 13.52 -16.67
CA ARG A 111 -20.09 14.04 -16.77
C ARG A 111 -21.18 13.06 -16.29
N ASN A 112 -21.01 11.75 -16.51
CA ASN A 112 -22.11 10.78 -16.40
C ASN A 112 -21.86 9.56 -15.50
N SER A 113 -20.62 9.30 -15.05
CA SER A 113 -20.32 8.09 -14.26
C SER A 113 -20.95 8.16 -12.86
N PRO A 114 -21.48 7.05 -12.31
CA PRO A 114 -21.82 6.96 -10.89
C PRO A 114 -20.59 6.74 -9.98
N GLY A 115 -19.38 6.62 -10.53
CA GLY A 115 -18.14 6.35 -9.79
C GLY A 115 -17.61 4.95 -10.05
N ASP A 116 -18.29 3.94 -9.52
CA ASP A 116 -17.85 2.53 -9.51
C ASP A 116 -17.96 1.83 -10.89
N SER A 117 -18.52 2.51 -11.90
CA SER A 117 -18.70 1.97 -13.25
C SER A 117 -18.20 2.94 -14.31
N VAL A 118 -17.08 2.57 -14.94
CA VAL A 118 -16.42 3.33 -16.00
C VAL A 118 -16.92 2.95 -17.40
N PHE A 119 -17.32 1.69 -17.61
CA PHE A 119 -17.52 1.12 -18.96
C PHE A 119 -18.96 0.74 -19.31
N ILE A 120 -19.88 0.55 -18.35
CA ILE A 120 -21.22 -0.04 -18.63
C ILE A 120 -22.00 0.71 -19.72
N ASN A 121 -21.92 2.05 -19.74
CA ASN A 121 -22.70 2.90 -20.65
C ASN A 121 -21.90 3.42 -21.87
N LEU A 122 -20.65 2.97 -22.08
CA LEU A 122 -19.82 3.44 -23.20
C LEU A 122 -20.14 2.79 -24.57
N PRO A 123 -20.37 1.48 -24.70
CA PRO A 123 -20.55 0.84 -26.01
C PRO A 123 -21.69 1.40 -26.87
N PRO A 124 -22.85 1.83 -26.33
CA PRO A 124 -23.92 2.48 -27.12
C PRO A 124 -23.54 3.83 -27.74
N LEU A 125 -22.45 4.47 -27.31
CA LEU A 125 -22.01 5.78 -27.81
C LEU A 125 -21.22 5.67 -29.12
N PHE A 126 -20.74 4.47 -29.46
CA PHE A 126 -20.00 4.19 -30.69
C PHE A 126 -20.97 3.78 -31.80
N GLY A 127 -21.16 4.66 -32.79
CA GLY A 127 -22.17 4.52 -33.83
C GLY A 127 -21.80 3.55 -34.96
N VAL A 128 -20.51 3.23 -35.10
CA VAL A 128 -20.00 2.28 -36.11
C VAL A 128 -19.77 0.93 -35.46
N GLU A 129 -20.53 -0.09 -35.86
CA GLU A 129 -20.50 -1.43 -35.25
C GLU A 129 -19.13 -2.13 -35.40
N GLU A 130 -18.33 -1.81 -36.41
CA GLU A 130 -16.97 -2.35 -36.58
C GLU A 130 -16.04 -1.82 -35.47
N ALA A 131 -16.07 -0.51 -35.21
CA ALA A 131 -15.27 0.12 -34.15
C ALA A 131 -15.74 -0.36 -32.77
N LYS A 132 -17.06 -0.40 -32.56
CA LYS A 132 -17.67 -0.89 -31.32
C LYS A 132 -17.31 -2.35 -31.02
N ARG A 133 -17.40 -3.26 -31.99
CA ARG A 133 -16.98 -4.68 -31.84
C ARG A 133 -15.48 -4.86 -31.61
N LYS A 134 -14.66 -3.90 -32.03
CA LYS A 134 -13.20 -3.89 -31.83
C LYS A 134 -12.81 -3.37 -30.45
N LEU A 135 -13.52 -2.38 -29.94
CA LEU A 135 -13.32 -1.78 -28.61
C LEU A 135 -14.00 -2.57 -27.48
N PHE A 136 -15.12 -3.24 -27.78
CA PHE A 136 -15.95 -3.94 -26.77
C PHE A 136 -16.37 -5.34 -27.21
N THR A 137 -16.47 -6.25 -26.24
CA THR A 137 -17.01 -7.60 -26.42
C THR A 137 -18.54 -7.56 -26.56
N ARG A 138 -19.15 -8.67 -26.97
CA ARG A 138 -20.62 -8.84 -27.00
C ARG A 138 -21.30 -8.66 -25.64
N GLN A 139 -20.55 -8.66 -24.54
CA GLN A 139 -21.03 -8.44 -23.16
C GLN A 139 -20.78 -7.00 -22.67
N ASN A 140 -20.51 -6.06 -23.58
CA ASN A 140 -20.21 -4.65 -23.27
C ASN A 140 -18.95 -4.44 -22.39
N GLN A 141 -18.08 -5.44 -22.31
CA GLN A 141 -16.77 -5.35 -21.63
C GLN A 141 -15.70 -4.85 -22.60
N THR A 142 -14.66 -4.16 -22.12
CA THR A 142 -13.55 -3.72 -22.99
C THR A 142 -12.76 -4.92 -23.54
N THR A 143 -12.30 -4.82 -24.79
CA THR A 143 -11.36 -5.78 -25.38
C THR A 143 -9.92 -5.54 -24.90
N ASN A 144 -9.01 -6.48 -25.15
CA ASN A 144 -7.58 -6.22 -24.94
C ASN A 144 -7.07 -5.10 -25.86
N PHE A 145 -7.55 -5.03 -27.11
CA PHE A 145 -7.25 -3.93 -28.03
C PHE A 145 -7.57 -2.55 -27.42
N PHE A 146 -8.72 -2.39 -26.76
CA PHE A 146 -9.05 -1.15 -26.03
C PHE A 146 -8.01 -0.84 -24.95
N LYS A 147 -7.65 -1.82 -24.12
CA LYS A 147 -6.68 -1.66 -23.03
C LYS A 147 -5.28 -1.32 -23.54
N ASP A 148 -4.85 -1.95 -24.63
CA ASP A 148 -3.54 -1.75 -25.24
C ASP A 148 -3.46 -0.39 -25.96
N LEU A 149 -4.56 0.05 -26.58
CA LEU A 149 -4.68 1.40 -27.15
C LEU A 149 -4.61 2.49 -26.08
N LEU A 150 -5.29 2.30 -24.93
CA LEU A 150 -5.14 3.20 -23.78
C LEU A 150 -3.73 3.16 -23.20
N ARG A 151 -3.13 1.97 -23.00
CA ARG A 151 -1.76 1.84 -22.46
C ARG A 151 -0.76 2.59 -23.35
N ARG A 152 -0.81 2.41 -24.68
CA ARG A 152 0.07 3.12 -25.61
C ARG A 152 -0.05 4.64 -25.47
N ALA A 153 -1.27 5.20 -25.47
CA ALA A 153 -1.47 6.63 -25.31
C ALA A 153 -1.00 7.14 -23.93
N CYS A 154 -1.37 6.44 -22.86
CA CYS A 154 -0.95 6.74 -21.50
C CYS A 154 0.58 6.82 -21.36
N ASN A 155 1.30 5.82 -21.87
CA ASN A 155 2.76 5.79 -21.86
C ASN A 155 3.38 6.90 -22.75
N GLN A 156 2.89 7.04 -23.99
CA GLN A 156 3.45 7.97 -24.98
C GLN A 156 3.26 9.44 -24.59
N PHE A 157 2.08 9.80 -24.09
CA PHE A 157 1.75 11.16 -23.64
C PHE A 157 2.00 11.35 -22.14
N SER A 158 2.69 10.41 -21.48
CA SER A 158 3.07 10.47 -20.06
C SER A 158 1.90 10.84 -19.12
N LEU A 159 0.74 10.23 -19.32
CA LEU A 159 -0.46 10.50 -18.49
C LEU A 159 -0.42 9.72 -17.18
N ARG A 160 -1.19 10.12 -16.16
CA ARG A 160 -1.31 9.34 -14.90
C ARG A 160 -2.03 8.01 -15.17
N HIS A 161 -1.37 6.86 -15.02
CA HIS A 161 -1.97 5.55 -15.32
C HIS A 161 -1.51 4.42 -14.41
N ALA A 162 -2.37 3.44 -14.16
CA ALA A 162 -2.06 2.28 -13.31
C ALA A 162 -1.31 1.14 -14.05
N PHE A 163 -0.98 1.29 -15.34
CA PHE A 163 -0.41 0.20 -16.16
C PHE A 163 1.05 -0.19 -15.85
N GLU A 164 1.83 0.66 -15.17
CA GLU A 164 3.27 0.45 -14.94
C GLU A 164 3.64 0.03 -13.51
N ALA A 165 2.65 -0.13 -12.63
CA ALA A 165 2.86 -0.57 -11.26
C ALA A 165 3.29 -2.05 -11.22
N LYS A 166 4.59 -2.31 -11.42
CA LYS A 166 5.22 -3.65 -11.34
C LYS A 166 5.05 -4.38 -10.00
N GLN A 167 4.46 -3.73 -9.00
CA GLN A 167 4.11 -4.33 -7.70
C GLN A 167 2.60 -4.52 -7.50
N GLU A 168 1.78 -4.21 -8.52
CA GLU A 168 0.32 -4.18 -8.44
C GLU A 168 -0.33 -4.82 -9.69
N GLU A 169 0.08 -6.05 -10.08
CA GLU A 169 -0.48 -6.76 -11.25
C GLU A 169 -2.02 -6.98 -11.17
N ASP A 170 -2.58 -6.95 -9.96
CA ASP A 170 -4.03 -7.05 -9.70
C ASP A 170 -4.80 -5.73 -9.85
N LEU A 171 -4.15 -4.59 -10.12
CA LEU A 171 -4.88 -3.32 -10.22
C LEU A 171 -5.81 -3.27 -11.45
N PRO A 172 -7.09 -2.96 -11.25
CA PRO A 172 -8.02 -2.95 -12.36
C PRO A 172 -7.79 -1.73 -13.26
N TYR A 173 -7.56 -1.99 -14.54
CA TYR A 173 -7.29 -1.01 -15.60
C TYR A 173 -8.31 0.15 -15.71
N TYR A 174 -9.52 0.02 -15.14
CA TYR A 174 -10.47 1.14 -15.04
C TYR A 174 -9.91 2.31 -14.22
N LEU A 175 -8.99 2.04 -13.28
CA LEU A 175 -8.34 3.06 -12.46
C LEU A 175 -7.51 4.03 -13.31
N SER A 176 -6.88 3.56 -14.39
CA SER A 176 -6.17 4.43 -15.36
C SER A 176 -7.11 5.44 -16.02
N VAL A 177 -8.39 5.11 -16.20
CA VAL A 177 -9.41 6.04 -16.72
C VAL A 177 -9.92 6.96 -15.63
N GLN A 178 -10.18 6.45 -14.42
CA GLN A 178 -10.59 7.27 -13.28
C GLN A 178 -9.54 8.34 -12.96
N LEU A 179 -8.25 8.00 -13.02
CA LEU A 179 -7.14 8.95 -12.84
C LEU A 179 -7.20 10.15 -13.81
N GLN A 180 -7.90 10.05 -14.96
CA GLN A 180 -8.03 11.16 -15.91
C GLN A 180 -9.08 12.21 -15.53
N TYR A 181 -9.99 11.91 -14.59
CA TYR A 181 -11.11 12.80 -14.22
C TYR A 181 -11.41 12.88 -12.72
N GLY A 182 -10.89 11.96 -11.90
CA GLY A 182 -10.95 11.99 -10.44
C GLY A 182 -12.32 11.61 -9.89
N PHE A 183 -13.28 12.53 -10.00
CA PHE A 183 -14.67 12.27 -9.65
C PHE A 183 -15.64 12.86 -10.69
N SER A 184 -16.88 12.41 -10.63
CA SER A 184 -17.97 12.89 -11.47
C SER A 184 -19.05 13.52 -10.59
N LEU A 185 -19.83 14.46 -11.12
CA LEU A 185 -20.93 15.08 -10.36
C LEU A 185 -21.98 14.06 -9.84
N PRO A 186 -22.42 13.02 -10.59
CA PRO A 186 -23.32 12.01 -10.04
C PRO A 186 -22.72 11.22 -8.88
N HIS A 187 -21.41 10.95 -8.92
CA HIS A 187 -20.69 10.30 -7.82
C HIS A 187 -20.54 11.25 -6.61
N ALA A 188 -20.22 12.53 -6.85
CA ALA A 188 -20.12 13.54 -5.81
C ALA A 188 -21.45 13.71 -5.06
N ARG A 189 -22.59 13.77 -5.77
CA ARG A 189 -23.94 13.80 -5.17
C ARG A 189 -24.22 12.63 -4.22
N GLN A 190 -23.58 11.48 -4.42
CA GLN A 190 -23.74 10.28 -3.58
C GLN A 190 -22.71 10.18 -2.46
N ARG A 191 -21.48 10.68 -2.65
CA ARG A 191 -20.31 10.32 -1.81
C ARG A 191 -19.43 11.48 -1.37
N LEU A 192 -19.60 12.69 -1.89
CA LEU A 192 -18.83 13.87 -1.46
C LEU A 192 -19.07 14.19 0.02
N CYS A 193 -20.31 14.01 0.47
CA CYS A 193 -20.71 14.16 1.87
C CYS A 193 -19.91 13.24 2.80
N ASP A 194 -19.88 11.94 2.51
CA ASP A 194 -19.11 10.95 3.27
C ASP A 194 -17.61 11.31 3.30
N TRP A 195 -17.04 11.63 2.13
CA TRP A 195 -15.62 11.96 1.96
C TRP A 195 -15.22 13.20 2.79
N LEU A 196 -16.02 14.26 2.76
CA LEU A 196 -15.72 15.48 3.51
C LEU A 196 -15.92 15.32 5.03
N ARG A 197 -16.70 14.32 5.47
CA ARG A 197 -16.77 13.83 6.86
C ARG A 197 -15.67 12.80 7.21
N GLY A 198 -14.57 12.77 6.47
CA GLY A 198 -13.43 11.88 6.76
C GLY A 198 -13.64 10.40 6.42
N HIS A 199 -14.78 9.98 5.84
CA HIS A 199 -14.89 8.60 5.35
C HIS A 199 -13.90 8.38 4.21
N ARG A 200 -13.34 7.16 4.11
CA ARG A 200 -12.32 6.82 3.11
C ARG A 200 -12.83 7.16 1.69
N PRO A 201 -12.18 8.08 0.96
CA PRO A 201 -12.58 8.40 -0.40
C PRO A 201 -12.27 7.26 -1.39
N PRO A 202 -12.80 7.35 -2.63
CA PRO A 202 -12.45 6.42 -3.71
C PRO A 202 -10.94 6.26 -3.89
N GLU A 203 -10.49 5.07 -4.27
CA GLU A 203 -9.06 4.74 -4.44
C GLU A 203 -8.34 5.70 -5.42
N VAL A 204 -9.03 6.14 -6.49
CA VAL A 204 -8.54 7.18 -7.40
C VAL A 204 -8.25 8.49 -6.68
N SER A 205 -9.17 8.95 -5.83
CA SER A 205 -9.01 10.19 -5.07
C SER A 205 -7.88 10.07 -4.07
N LEU A 206 -7.71 8.92 -3.40
CA LEU A 206 -6.57 8.67 -2.51
C LEU A 206 -5.23 8.84 -3.27
N ARG A 207 -5.10 8.22 -4.44
CA ARG A 207 -3.89 8.30 -5.27
C ARG A 207 -3.62 9.71 -5.81
N LEU A 208 -4.66 10.44 -6.20
CA LEU A 208 -4.53 11.86 -6.59
C LEU A 208 -4.16 12.78 -5.42
N LEU A 209 -4.52 12.40 -4.18
CA LEU A 209 -4.22 13.12 -2.94
C LEU A 209 -2.83 12.82 -2.35
N GLU A 210 -2.12 11.81 -2.83
CA GLU A 210 -0.79 11.42 -2.32
C GLU A 210 0.16 12.64 -2.25
N PRO A 211 0.84 12.90 -1.12
CA PRO A 211 1.81 14.00 -1.04
C PRO A 211 3.02 13.72 -1.93
N GLU A 212 3.45 12.46 -1.95
CA GLU A 212 4.53 11.91 -2.77
C GLU A 212 4.01 10.66 -3.47
N GLY A 213 4.18 10.60 -4.80
CA GLY A 213 3.64 9.52 -5.61
C GLY A 213 3.64 9.88 -7.09
N TYR A 214 3.58 8.86 -7.94
CA TYR A 214 3.44 9.03 -9.39
C TYR A 214 2.04 9.53 -9.76
N TYR A 215 1.02 9.21 -8.95
CA TYR A 215 -0.38 9.52 -9.22
C TYR A 215 -0.85 10.89 -8.72
N ARG A 216 -0.04 11.63 -7.95
CA ARG A 216 -0.49 12.87 -7.30
C ARG A 216 -0.90 13.96 -8.29
N SER A 217 -1.90 14.76 -7.93
CA SER A 217 -2.25 16.01 -8.61
C SER A 217 -2.31 17.18 -7.62
N ALA A 218 -1.53 18.23 -7.88
CA ALA A 218 -1.55 19.44 -7.07
C ALA A 218 -2.89 20.19 -7.16
N SER A 219 -3.48 20.24 -8.36
CA SER A 219 -4.78 20.88 -8.60
C SER A 219 -5.93 20.12 -7.91
N PHE A 220 -5.86 18.78 -7.86
CA PHE A 220 -6.82 17.97 -7.09
C PHE A 220 -6.67 18.15 -5.58
N ARG A 221 -5.43 18.15 -5.06
CA ARG A 221 -5.16 18.41 -3.63
C ARG A 221 -5.68 19.79 -3.20
N ARG A 222 -5.44 20.84 -3.99
CA ARG A 222 -6.00 22.19 -3.75
C ARG A 222 -7.52 22.14 -3.68
N LEU A 223 -8.19 21.51 -4.64
CA LEU A 223 -9.66 21.41 -4.65
C LEU A 223 -10.21 20.79 -3.36
N VAL A 224 -9.68 19.64 -2.95
CA VAL A 224 -10.19 18.88 -1.81
C VAL A 224 -9.89 19.58 -0.48
N ARG A 225 -8.73 20.25 -0.36
CA ARG A 225 -8.41 21.11 0.77
C ARG A 225 -9.40 22.27 0.85
N ASP A 226 -9.55 23.03 -0.23
CA ASP A 226 -10.38 24.22 -0.27
C ASP A 226 -11.88 23.87 -0.06
N MET A 227 -12.36 22.70 -0.51
CA MET A 227 -13.68 22.14 -0.17
C MET A 227 -13.86 21.89 1.33
N LYS A 228 -12.85 21.34 2.02
CA LYS A 228 -12.88 21.14 3.48
C LYS A 228 -12.87 22.47 4.22
N SER A 229 -12.01 23.41 3.80
CA SER A 229 -11.95 24.76 4.37
C SER A 229 -13.26 25.52 4.21
N TYR A 230 -13.93 25.44 3.05
CA TYR A 230 -15.25 26.02 2.84
C TYR A 230 -16.31 25.39 3.77
N ARG A 231 -16.37 24.05 3.86
CA ARG A 231 -17.26 23.33 4.79
C ARG A 231 -17.11 23.80 6.24
N GLN A 232 -15.88 24.13 6.64
CA GLN A 232 -15.49 24.54 7.99
C GLN A 232 -15.52 26.06 8.22
N ASN A 233 -16.12 26.85 7.32
CA ASN A 233 -16.12 28.34 7.35
C ASN A 233 -14.73 29.01 7.26
N TYR A 234 -13.64 28.28 7.04
CA TYR A 234 -12.29 28.84 6.91
C TYR A 234 -12.01 29.49 5.54
N LEU A 235 -12.88 29.28 4.55
CA LEU A 235 -12.80 29.87 3.22
C LEU A 235 -14.14 30.53 2.86
N PRO A 236 -14.20 31.85 2.58
CA PRO A 236 -15.41 32.53 2.12
C PRO A 236 -15.95 31.96 0.80
N GLU A 237 -17.28 31.99 0.61
CA GLU A 237 -17.94 31.45 -0.60
C GLU A 237 -17.41 32.08 -1.89
N SER A 238 -17.14 33.39 -1.90
CA SER A 238 -16.59 34.11 -3.07
C SER A 238 -15.23 33.59 -3.50
N GLU A 239 -14.35 33.27 -2.54
CA GLU A 239 -13.04 32.69 -2.82
C GLU A 239 -13.13 31.21 -3.18
N PHE A 240 -14.06 30.47 -2.56
CA PHE A 240 -14.32 29.08 -2.90
C PHE A 240 -14.88 28.94 -4.33
N ARG A 241 -15.82 29.80 -4.74
CA ARG A 241 -16.31 29.92 -6.13
C ARG A 241 -15.16 30.18 -7.10
N ARG A 242 -14.28 31.13 -6.80
CA ARG A 242 -13.06 31.36 -7.59
C ARG A 242 -12.23 30.08 -7.71
N THR A 243 -11.92 29.40 -6.61
CA THR A 243 -11.23 28.10 -6.66
C THR A 243 -11.96 27.08 -7.54
N LEU A 244 -13.29 26.93 -7.42
CA LEU A 244 -14.05 25.98 -8.24
C LEU A 244 -13.95 26.31 -9.75
N SER A 245 -14.11 27.59 -10.11
CA SER A 245 -14.01 28.06 -11.51
C SER A 245 -12.61 27.90 -12.11
N GLU A 246 -11.56 28.05 -11.30
CA GLU A 246 -10.16 27.83 -11.70
C GLU A 246 -9.79 26.34 -11.79
N ASN A 247 -10.53 25.45 -11.13
CA ASN A 247 -10.07 24.09 -10.91
C ASN A 247 -10.45 23.11 -12.05
N PRO A 248 -9.48 22.49 -12.74
CA PRO A 248 -9.77 21.64 -13.90
C PRO A 248 -10.58 20.38 -13.60
N TRP A 249 -10.66 19.95 -12.33
CA TRP A 249 -11.43 18.77 -11.92
C TRP A 249 -12.93 19.08 -11.74
N VAL A 250 -13.31 20.36 -11.71
CA VAL A 250 -14.69 20.84 -11.66
C VAL A 250 -15.08 21.39 -13.03
N LEU A 251 -16.30 21.10 -13.49
CA LEU A 251 -16.86 21.78 -14.66
C LEU A 251 -17.58 23.05 -14.20
N PRO A 252 -17.52 24.18 -14.94
CA PRO A 252 -18.17 25.43 -14.52
C PRO A 252 -19.67 25.28 -14.20
N ALA A 253 -20.38 24.41 -14.95
CA ALA A 253 -21.79 24.09 -14.71
C ALA A 253 -22.06 23.29 -13.41
N TRP A 254 -21.04 22.97 -12.62
CA TRP A 254 -21.15 22.27 -11.34
C TRP A 254 -20.94 23.16 -10.12
N GLU A 255 -20.46 24.40 -10.26
CA GLU A 255 -20.01 25.25 -9.15
C GLU A 255 -21.08 25.37 -8.04
N ASP A 256 -22.28 25.87 -8.39
CA ASP A 256 -23.41 25.97 -7.47
C ASP A 256 -23.82 24.63 -6.85
N GLN A 257 -23.68 23.54 -7.62
CA GLN A 257 -24.08 22.20 -7.18
C GLN A 257 -23.09 21.62 -6.17
N ILE A 258 -21.79 21.90 -6.34
CA ILE A 258 -20.76 21.52 -5.37
C ILE A 258 -20.94 22.31 -4.08
N ILE A 259 -21.21 23.62 -4.16
CA ILE A 259 -21.52 24.48 -3.01
C ILE A 259 -22.75 23.92 -2.26
N THR A 260 -23.87 23.74 -2.96
CA THR A 260 -25.11 23.16 -2.40
C THR A 260 -24.88 21.80 -1.75
N LEU A 261 -24.04 20.94 -2.35
CA LEU A 261 -23.71 19.62 -1.79
C LEU A 261 -22.85 19.70 -0.52
N ILE A 262 -22.05 20.75 -0.35
CA ILE A 262 -21.22 20.96 0.84
C ILE A 262 -22.02 21.64 1.95
N ASP A 263 -22.87 22.62 1.61
CA ASP A 263 -23.75 23.30 2.56
C ASP A 263 -24.81 22.35 3.14
N ALA A 264 -25.25 21.36 2.35
CA ALA A 264 -26.15 20.31 2.80
C ALA A 264 -25.52 19.28 3.76
N ILE A 265 -24.20 19.37 4.04
CA ILE A 265 -23.54 18.50 5.02
C ILE A 265 -23.74 19.12 6.42
N PRO A 266 -24.52 18.49 7.33
CA PRO A 266 -24.61 18.96 8.70
C PRO A 266 -23.23 19.05 9.33
N ARG A 267 -23.02 20.13 10.07
CA ARG A 267 -21.82 20.39 10.86
C ARG A 267 -22.03 19.64 12.18
N ALA A 268 -21.44 18.45 12.29
CA ALA A 268 -21.53 17.67 13.51
C ALA A 268 -20.73 18.35 14.62
N VAL A 269 -21.30 18.40 15.83
CA VAL A 269 -20.67 18.99 17.02
C VAL A 269 -19.54 18.09 17.56
N GLU A 270 -19.47 16.83 17.10
CA GLU A 270 -18.58 15.78 17.60
C GLU A 270 -17.57 15.26 16.54
N GLU A 271 -17.47 15.89 15.36
CA GLU A 271 -16.31 15.61 14.50
C GLU A 271 -15.05 16.13 15.21
N GLU A 272 -13.97 15.33 15.23
CA GLU A 272 -12.67 15.74 15.80
C GLU A 272 -12.35 17.15 15.32
N GLU A 273 -12.23 18.11 16.26
CA GLU A 273 -11.98 19.51 15.91
C GLU A 273 -10.74 19.53 14.99
N PRO A 274 -10.88 20.02 13.75
CA PRO A 274 -9.81 19.92 12.77
C PRO A 274 -8.57 20.60 13.34
N GLU A 275 -7.43 19.92 13.23
CA GLU A 275 -6.12 20.32 13.75
C GLU A 275 -5.99 21.86 13.74
N PHE A 276 -6.02 22.43 14.93
CA PHE A 276 -6.20 23.87 15.13
C PHE A 276 -5.06 24.62 14.43
N ARG A 277 -5.38 25.37 13.38
CA ARG A 277 -4.41 26.12 12.59
C ARG A 277 -4.59 27.61 12.82
N LEU A 278 -3.51 28.26 13.24
CA LEU A 278 -3.41 29.71 13.36
C LEU A 278 -3.19 30.38 11.99
N LEU A 279 -2.49 29.66 11.10
CA LEU A 279 -2.03 30.11 9.80
C LEU A 279 -2.18 29.00 8.75
N SER A 280 -2.38 29.40 7.49
CA SER A 280 -2.43 28.48 6.35
C SER A 280 -1.09 27.85 6.01
N ASP A 281 -1.08 26.98 4.99
CA ASP A 281 0.15 26.61 4.28
C ASP A 281 0.83 27.91 3.76
N PRO A 282 2.17 27.99 3.78
CA PRO A 282 2.89 29.20 3.38
C PRO A 282 2.80 29.45 1.87
N ARG A 283 2.48 30.68 1.49
CA ARG A 283 2.72 31.25 0.17
C ARG A 283 4.07 31.95 0.19
N VAL A 284 4.78 32.01 -0.92
CA VAL A 284 6.02 32.79 -1.01
C VAL A 284 5.95 33.73 -2.21
N THR A 285 6.10 35.03 -1.97
CA THR A 285 6.15 36.07 -3.00
C THR A 285 7.58 36.55 -3.19
N TRP A 286 7.86 37.15 -4.35
CA TRP A 286 9.24 37.42 -4.79
C TRP A 286 9.48 38.79 -5.41
N GLU A 287 8.64 39.78 -5.10
CA GLU A 287 8.74 41.11 -5.70
C GLU A 287 9.97 41.89 -5.21
N ASP A 288 10.25 41.87 -3.91
CA ASP A 288 11.43 42.52 -3.28
C ASP A 288 12.36 41.51 -2.54
N GLY A 289 12.20 40.21 -2.79
CA GLY A 289 12.93 39.12 -2.13
C GLY A 289 12.03 37.99 -1.61
N PRO A 290 12.59 36.95 -0.96
CA PRO A 290 11.82 35.84 -0.39
C PRO A 290 10.91 36.30 0.77
N GLU A 291 9.64 36.58 0.48
CA GLU A 291 8.65 36.85 1.51
C GLU A 291 7.71 35.67 1.69
N VAL A 292 7.75 35.01 2.85
CA VAL A 292 6.70 34.05 3.20
C VAL A 292 5.48 34.79 3.72
N TRP A 293 4.35 34.56 3.08
CA TRP A 293 3.04 35.04 3.50
C TRP A 293 2.17 33.85 3.88
N CYS A 294 1.62 33.86 5.09
CA CYS A 294 0.61 32.90 5.52
C CYS A 294 -0.72 33.62 5.67
N ARG A 295 -1.82 33.01 5.20
CA ARG A 295 -3.16 33.49 5.52
C ARG A 295 -3.43 33.28 7.00
N VAL A 296 -3.99 34.29 7.65
CA VAL A 296 -4.46 34.23 9.04
C VAL A 296 -5.78 33.47 9.07
N CYS A 297 -5.82 32.37 9.81
CA CYS A 297 -7.01 31.52 9.92
C CYS A 297 -7.99 32.11 10.93
N ALA A 298 -9.29 31.86 10.75
CA ALA A 298 -10.27 32.18 11.79
C ALA A 298 -10.04 31.29 13.02
N LEU A 299 -10.10 31.87 14.22
CA LEU A 299 -9.99 31.11 15.46
C LEU A 299 -11.36 30.57 15.90
N PRO A 300 -11.43 29.37 16.52
CA PRO A 300 -12.68 28.79 17.00
C PRO A 300 -13.20 29.49 18.26
N ASP A 301 -14.52 29.50 18.41
CA ASP A 301 -15.25 30.24 19.45
C ASP A 301 -14.91 29.80 20.90
N ARG A 302 -14.27 28.62 21.08
CA ARG A 302 -13.82 28.07 22.37
C ARG A 302 -12.83 28.97 23.14
N LEU A 303 -12.22 29.94 22.46
CA LEU A 303 -11.16 30.80 22.98
C LEU A 303 -11.67 32.04 23.74
N THR A 304 -11.77 31.96 25.07
CA THR A 304 -12.51 32.93 25.91
C THR A 304 -11.89 34.32 26.12
N ALA A 305 -10.62 34.57 25.76
CA ALA A 305 -9.98 35.86 26.01
C ALA A 305 -10.52 36.96 25.07
N PRO A 306 -10.53 38.23 25.49
CA PRO A 306 -11.08 39.34 24.68
C PRO A 306 -10.22 39.69 23.45
N ARG A 307 -8.94 39.32 23.48
CA ARG A 307 -7.98 39.47 22.37
C ARG A 307 -6.92 38.38 22.45
N TYR A 308 -6.32 38.04 21.31
CA TYR A 308 -5.15 37.17 21.23
C TYR A 308 -4.05 37.80 20.38
N MET A 309 -2.80 37.51 20.72
CA MET A 309 -1.63 37.95 19.98
C MET A 309 -1.03 36.75 19.25
N LEU A 310 -0.97 36.81 17.92
CA LEU A 310 -0.27 35.82 17.12
C LEU A 310 1.17 36.28 16.93
N ARG A 311 2.14 35.45 17.31
CA ARG A 311 3.55 35.84 17.36
C ARG A 311 4.47 34.83 16.69
N HIS A 312 5.56 35.34 16.14
CA HIS A 312 6.66 34.56 15.58
C HIS A 312 7.99 35.19 16.00
N ALA A 313 8.92 34.40 16.52
CA ALA A 313 10.21 34.89 17.05
C ALA A 313 10.07 36.07 18.05
N GLY A 314 9.01 36.08 18.86
CA GLY A 314 8.69 37.16 19.80
C GLY A 314 8.08 38.43 19.19
N ARG A 315 7.89 38.49 17.86
CA ARG A 315 7.26 39.60 17.14
C ARG A 315 5.78 39.33 16.91
N ASP A 316 4.92 40.34 17.07
CA ASP A 316 3.51 40.27 16.72
C ASP A 316 3.34 40.21 15.19
N ILE A 317 2.70 39.15 14.68
CA ILE A 317 2.42 38.98 13.24
C ILE A 317 0.94 39.17 12.87
N ALA A 318 0.02 38.95 13.81
CA ALA A 318 -1.41 39.28 13.70
C ALA A 318 -2.03 39.48 15.09
N ARG A 319 -3.21 40.10 15.15
CA ARG A 319 -4.00 40.24 16.38
C ARG A 319 -5.43 39.80 16.13
N TYR A 320 -5.99 39.08 17.08
CA TYR A 320 -7.38 38.67 17.04
C TYR A 320 -8.19 39.42 18.09
N TYR A 321 -9.40 39.81 17.72
CA TYR A 321 -10.35 40.53 18.55
C TYR A 321 -11.67 39.78 18.58
N ARG A 322 -12.26 39.62 19.77
CA ARG A 322 -13.63 39.14 19.87
C ARG A 322 -14.59 40.31 19.70
N ASP A 323 -15.50 40.21 18.74
CA ASP A 323 -16.48 41.26 18.44
C ASP A 323 -17.68 41.22 19.40
N CYS A 324 -18.73 42.02 19.11
CA CYS A 324 -19.96 42.02 19.90
C CYS A 324 -20.93 40.86 19.59
N SER A 325 -20.77 40.15 18.46
CA SER A 325 -21.49 38.90 18.18
C SER A 325 -20.87 37.69 18.89
N GLY A 326 -19.61 37.83 19.33
CA GLY A 326 -18.80 36.77 19.91
C GLY A 326 -17.86 36.09 18.92
N ALA A 327 -17.89 36.44 17.63
CA ALA A 327 -16.95 35.97 16.64
C ALA A 327 -15.54 36.50 16.92
N ILE A 328 -14.51 35.72 16.56
CA ILE A 328 -13.11 36.12 16.70
C ILE A 328 -12.55 36.47 15.31
N GLU A 329 -12.33 37.76 15.07
CA GLU A 329 -11.79 38.27 13.81
C GLU A 329 -10.32 38.68 13.94
N ALA A 330 -9.55 38.46 12.88
CA ALA A 330 -8.16 38.91 12.77
C ALA A 330 -8.08 40.35 12.26
N ASP A 331 -7.07 41.11 12.71
CA ASP A 331 -6.78 42.46 12.23
C ASP A 331 -6.30 42.52 10.76
N ARG A 332 -5.97 41.36 10.19
CA ARG A 332 -5.51 41.15 8.82
C ARG A 332 -5.82 39.74 8.36
N CYS A 333 -6.02 39.56 7.05
CA CYS A 333 -6.25 38.25 6.44
C CYS A 333 -4.97 37.49 6.07
N GLU A 334 -3.82 38.16 5.94
CA GLU A 334 -2.52 37.56 5.65
C GLU A 334 -1.42 38.23 6.49
N SER A 335 -0.41 37.46 6.87
CA SER A 335 0.76 37.89 7.65
C SER A 335 2.05 37.42 7.00
N GLN A 336 3.02 38.33 6.91
CA GLN A 336 4.39 37.99 6.57
C GLN A 336 5.05 37.22 7.74
N ILE A 337 5.76 36.15 7.41
CA ILE A 337 6.52 35.31 8.33
C ILE A 337 8.01 35.52 8.05
N PHE A 338 8.72 36.03 9.06
CA PHE A 338 10.16 36.26 8.95
C PHE A 338 10.93 34.93 8.81
N LEU A 339 11.95 34.94 7.96
CA LEU A 339 12.69 33.73 7.59
C LEU A 339 13.86 33.46 8.54
N ASP A 340 13.53 33.14 9.79
CA ASP A 340 14.51 32.91 10.85
C ASP A 340 15.05 31.45 10.88
N GLY A 341 14.50 30.57 10.03
CA GLY A 341 14.92 29.17 9.89
C GLY A 341 13.97 28.31 9.03
N PRO A 342 14.26 27.00 8.85
CA PRO A 342 13.46 26.09 8.02
C PRO A 342 12.01 25.91 8.48
N GLU A 343 11.72 26.26 9.72
CA GLU A 343 10.42 26.15 10.33
C GLU A 343 10.12 27.40 11.14
N ALA A 344 8.95 28.00 10.93
CA ALA A 344 8.45 29.08 11.77
C ALA A 344 7.62 28.50 12.91
N ILE A 345 8.06 28.73 14.15
CA ILE A 345 7.26 28.46 15.34
C ILE A 345 6.38 29.69 15.59
N ILE A 346 5.07 29.46 15.63
CA ILE A 346 4.03 30.47 15.76
C ILE A 346 3.31 30.22 17.09
N THR A 347 3.27 31.21 17.97
CA THR A 347 2.55 31.15 19.24
C THR A 347 1.27 31.97 19.17
N LEU A 348 0.19 31.47 19.78
CA LEU A 348 -0.99 32.27 20.11
C LEU A 348 -0.98 32.56 21.60
N GLU A 349 -0.86 33.83 21.97
CA GLU A 349 -0.70 34.29 23.35
C GLU A 349 -1.94 35.06 23.83
N THR A 350 -2.30 34.86 25.11
CA THR A 350 -3.26 35.72 25.82
C THR A 350 -2.66 37.10 26.10
N PRO A 351 -3.46 38.09 26.55
CA PRO A 351 -2.95 39.40 26.98
C PRO A 351 -1.88 39.35 28.08
N ASP A 352 -1.86 38.26 28.86
CA ASP A 352 -1.00 38.06 30.02
C ASP A 352 0.27 37.26 29.68
N GLY A 353 0.47 36.90 28.40
CA GLY A 353 1.64 36.16 27.91
C GLY A 353 1.56 34.64 28.08
N GLU A 354 0.38 34.09 28.42
CA GLU A 354 0.15 32.65 28.42
C GLU A 354 0.04 32.13 26.98
N VAL A 355 0.85 31.14 26.62
CA VAL A 355 0.80 30.50 25.30
C VAL A 355 -0.34 29.48 25.28
N VAL A 356 -1.34 29.75 24.45
CA VAL A 356 -2.58 28.98 24.33
C VAL A 356 -2.45 27.89 23.27
N GLU A 357 -1.73 28.18 22.19
CA GLU A 357 -1.47 27.24 21.10
C GLU A 357 -0.09 27.51 20.48
N VAL A 358 0.54 26.47 19.93
CA VAL A 358 1.75 26.57 19.13
C VAL A 358 1.55 25.85 17.80
N GLN A 359 1.66 26.56 16.68
CA GLN A 359 1.73 25.98 15.34
C GLN A 359 3.18 26.02 14.83
N THR A 360 3.68 24.90 14.30
CA THR A 360 4.97 24.88 13.58
C THR A 360 4.71 24.81 12.08
N ILE A 361 5.16 25.81 11.32
CA ILE A 361 5.01 25.89 9.87
C ILE A 361 6.34 25.53 9.21
N ARG A 362 6.35 24.47 8.39
CA ARG A 362 7.54 24.03 7.67
C ARG A 362 7.72 24.83 6.37
N LEU A 363 8.66 25.77 6.39
CA LEU A 363 8.96 26.69 5.30
C LEU A 363 9.79 25.99 4.22
N TRP A 364 10.83 25.25 4.65
CA TRP A 364 11.57 24.30 3.81
C TRP A 364 11.97 23.06 4.60
N ASP A 365 12.52 22.06 3.92
CA ASP A 365 12.93 20.80 4.55
C ASP A 365 14.39 20.89 5.04
N PRO A 366 14.68 20.82 6.35
CA PRO A 366 16.05 20.85 6.86
C PRO A 366 16.90 19.65 6.41
N ASP A 367 16.30 18.48 6.17
CA ASP A 367 17.02 17.28 5.72
C ASP A 367 17.34 17.33 4.20
N PHE A 368 16.84 18.35 3.48
CA PHE A 368 17.21 18.66 2.09
C PHE A 368 18.03 19.95 1.95
N VAL A 369 18.54 20.51 3.06
CA VAL A 369 19.65 21.48 3.03
C VAL A 369 20.95 20.68 2.97
N ALA A 370 21.69 20.79 1.86
CA ALA A 370 22.97 20.11 1.70
C ALA A 370 24.01 20.64 2.72
N LEU A 371 24.73 19.72 3.36
CA LEU A 371 25.58 20.03 4.52
C LEU A 371 26.95 20.54 4.06
N VAL A 372 27.16 21.86 4.12
CA VAL A 372 28.38 22.53 3.67
C VAL A 372 29.59 22.12 4.52
N ARG A 373 30.72 21.82 3.87
CA ARG A 373 32.06 21.74 4.50
C ARG A 373 33.00 22.72 3.81
N PRO A 374 33.82 23.48 4.57
CA PRO A 374 34.88 24.28 3.98
C PRO A 374 36.08 23.38 3.64
N VAL A 375 36.44 23.27 2.37
CA VAL A 375 37.71 22.68 1.95
C VAL A 375 38.35 23.54 0.88
N GLY A 376 39.43 24.24 1.25
CA GLY A 376 40.34 24.80 0.28
C GLY A 376 41.23 23.71 -0.32
N ARG A 377 40.76 23.05 -1.39
CA ARG A 377 41.57 22.64 -2.55
C ARG A 377 40.73 21.97 -3.63
N GLU A 378 41.16 22.23 -4.86
CA GLU A 378 40.54 21.86 -6.14
C GLU A 378 40.09 20.39 -6.23
N ALA A 379 38.84 20.21 -6.64
CA ALA A 379 38.40 19.07 -7.43
C ALA A 379 37.96 19.63 -8.79
N GLU A 380 38.62 19.19 -9.86
CA GLU A 380 38.38 19.67 -11.22
C GLU A 380 37.17 18.94 -11.86
N GLU A 381 36.27 19.73 -12.46
CA GLU A 381 35.15 19.35 -13.34
C GLU A 381 34.00 18.49 -12.72
N ALA A 382 32.70 18.78 -12.97
CA ALA A 382 32.08 19.77 -13.86
C ALA A 382 30.72 20.32 -13.35
N VAL A 383 30.42 21.59 -13.66
CA VAL A 383 29.20 22.04 -14.39
C VAL A 383 29.55 23.40 -15.01
N GLU A 384 30.09 23.42 -16.23
CA GLU A 384 30.26 24.70 -16.94
C GLU A 384 28.91 25.24 -17.44
N ARG A 385 28.65 26.53 -17.15
CA ARG A 385 27.54 27.38 -17.65
C ARG A 385 26.20 27.29 -16.93
N LEU A 386 26.20 27.74 -15.67
CA LEU A 386 25.24 28.78 -15.27
C LEU A 386 25.83 30.15 -15.67
N LEU A 387 24.99 31.11 -16.03
CA LEU A 387 25.40 32.48 -16.35
C LEU A 387 25.47 33.36 -15.08
N PRO A 388 26.31 34.41 -15.04
CA PRO A 388 26.32 35.37 -13.95
C PRO A 388 24.91 35.99 -13.77
N GLY A 389 24.27 35.70 -12.64
CA GLY A 389 22.91 36.16 -12.32
C GLY A 389 21.95 35.07 -11.84
N GLU A 390 22.15 33.80 -12.20
CA GLU A 390 21.22 32.70 -11.88
C GLU A 390 21.34 32.19 -10.42
N GLN A 391 20.23 32.11 -9.67
CA GLN A 391 20.11 31.56 -8.31
C GLN A 391 19.09 30.43 -8.19
N VAL A 392 19.16 29.65 -7.10
CA VAL A 392 18.22 28.56 -6.77
C VAL A 392 17.38 28.88 -5.53
N LEU A 393 16.11 28.48 -5.56
CA LEU A 393 15.19 28.47 -4.42
C LEU A 393 14.80 27.02 -4.01
N ILE A 394 14.81 26.75 -2.71
CA ILE A 394 14.30 25.52 -2.08
C ILE A 394 13.13 25.87 -1.15
N THR A 395 11.91 25.41 -1.45
CA THR A 395 10.75 25.53 -0.54
C THR A 395 10.20 24.14 -0.16
N SER A 396 9.35 24.10 0.86
CA SER A 396 8.58 22.88 1.17
C SER A 396 7.62 22.51 0.04
N ALA A 397 7.26 21.22 -0.08
CA ALA A 397 6.37 20.70 -1.12
C ALA A 397 4.90 21.16 -1.00
N THR A 398 4.59 21.95 0.04
CA THR A 398 3.29 22.59 0.30
C THR A 398 3.30 24.09 0.00
N ALA A 399 4.47 24.70 -0.19
CA ALA A 399 4.56 26.13 -0.42
C ALA A 399 4.11 26.54 -1.84
N VAL A 400 3.38 27.65 -1.95
CA VAL A 400 2.88 28.18 -3.22
C VAL A 400 3.66 29.45 -3.60
N VAL A 401 4.44 29.41 -4.68
CA VAL A 401 5.19 30.59 -5.15
C VAL A 401 4.37 31.45 -6.11
N THR A 402 4.44 32.78 -5.97
CA THR A 402 3.85 33.75 -6.90
C THR A 402 4.86 34.85 -7.27
N PRO A 403 5.04 35.20 -8.57
CA PRO A 403 4.46 34.57 -9.75
C PRO A 403 4.97 33.12 -9.96
N MET A 404 4.22 32.32 -10.71
CA MET A 404 4.64 30.94 -11.00
C MET A 404 5.88 30.96 -11.92
N PRO A 405 7.00 30.30 -11.57
CA PRO A 405 8.25 30.45 -12.30
C PRO A 405 8.16 29.93 -13.74
N SER A 406 8.73 30.69 -14.67
CA SER A 406 8.61 30.49 -16.12
C SER A 406 9.43 29.32 -16.68
N THR A 407 10.48 28.88 -15.96
CA THR A 407 11.37 27.79 -16.39
C THR A 407 11.64 26.78 -15.28
N TRP A 408 11.64 25.50 -15.65
CA TRP A 408 11.92 24.36 -14.78
C TRP A 408 13.22 23.68 -15.23
N ARG A 409 14.11 23.32 -14.28
CA ARG A 409 15.20 22.36 -14.54
C ARG A 409 15.11 21.16 -13.60
N SER A 410 15.51 19.99 -14.10
CA SER A 410 15.62 18.75 -13.32
C SER A 410 17.09 18.40 -13.17
N VAL A 411 17.54 18.23 -11.92
CA VAL A 411 18.93 17.92 -11.56
C VAL A 411 18.92 16.70 -10.65
N GLY A 412 19.91 15.82 -10.79
CA GLY A 412 20.06 14.57 -10.04
C GLY A 412 19.99 13.30 -10.91
N LEU A 413 20.51 12.20 -10.35
CA LEU A 413 20.57 10.88 -10.97
C LEU A 413 19.18 10.34 -11.35
N ARG A 414 19.13 9.45 -12.36
CA ARG A 414 17.87 8.97 -13.00
C ARG A 414 16.79 8.48 -12.03
N GLU A 415 17.18 7.90 -10.89
CA GLU A 415 16.26 7.32 -9.89
C GLU A 415 15.76 8.34 -8.84
N CYS A 416 16.43 9.49 -8.73
CA CYS A 416 16.13 10.57 -7.78
C CYS A 416 15.91 11.92 -8.49
N ARG A 417 15.35 11.91 -9.71
CA ARG A 417 15.05 13.14 -10.47
C ARG A 417 14.06 14.04 -9.72
N ARG A 418 14.57 15.09 -9.09
CA ARG A 418 13.78 16.16 -8.47
C ARG A 418 13.76 17.40 -9.38
N ARG A 419 12.71 18.21 -9.25
CA ARG A 419 12.55 19.49 -9.95
C ARG A 419 13.05 20.60 -9.02
N TRP A 420 13.83 21.52 -9.55
CA TRP A 420 14.42 22.63 -8.80
C TRP A 420 14.05 23.95 -9.48
N TRP A 421 14.01 25.03 -8.72
CA TRP A 421 13.61 26.37 -9.19
C TRP A 421 14.82 27.28 -9.34
N LEU A 422 14.82 28.11 -10.39
CA LEU A 422 15.86 29.09 -10.67
C LEU A 422 15.24 30.50 -10.83
N LEU A 423 15.90 31.53 -10.31
CA LEU A 423 15.54 32.96 -10.40
C LEU A 423 16.80 33.83 -10.63
N GLU A 424 16.69 35.15 -10.80
CA GLU A 424 17.83 36.08 -11.00
C GLU A 424 18.19 36.86 -9.71
N GLY A 425 19.47 37.16 -9.46
CA GLY A 425 19.94 38.14 -8.43
C GLY A 425 20.79 37.60 -7.25
N THR A 426 21.00 36.29 -7.17
CA THR A 426 21.89 35.52 -6.27
C THR A 426 23.38 35.60 -6.48
N GLU A 427 24.06 36.63 -5.98
CA GLU A 427 25.52 36.61 -5.87
C GLU A 427 25.99 35.63 -4.77
N GLY A 428 25.77 34.32 -4.99
CA GLY A 428 26.19 33.29 -4.05
C GLY A 428 25.75 31.83 -4.29
N VAL A 429 24.90 31.48 -5.26
CA VAL A 429 24.49 30.07 -5.44
C VAL A 429 25.23 29.43 -6.63
N HIS A 430 25.74 28.20 -6.47
CA HIS A 430 26.21 27.37 -7.59
C HIS A 430 25.75 25.91 -7.46
N VAL A 431 25.94 25.09 -8.50
CA VAL A 431 25.45 23.69 -8.56
C VAL A 431 26.57 22.81 -9.11
N ASP A 432 26.82 21.67 -8.48
CA ASP A 432 27.80 20.66 -8.90
C ASP A 432 27.16 19.26 -9.04
N ASP A 433 27.98 18.26 -9.36
CA ASP A 433 27.54 16.86 -9.52
C ASP A 433 27.02 16.21 -8.22
N GLN A 434 27.18 16.85 -7.05
CA GLN A 434 26.70 16.36 -5.75
C GLN A 434 25.49 17.15 -5.21
N GLY A 435 25.28 18.40 -5.62
CA GLY A 435 24.11 19.17 -5.21
C GLY A 435 24.16 20.67 -5.50
N ILE A 436 23.46 21.43 -4.66
CA ILE A 436 23.29 22.88 -4.78
C ILE A 436 24.01 23.54 -3.60
N VAL A 437 24.85 24.53 -3.89
CA VAL A 437 25.77 25.21 -2.97
C VAL A 437 25.32 26.66 -2.80
N TRP A 438 25.27 27.16 -1.57
CA TRP A 438 24.93 28.55 -1.24
C TRP A 438 26.08 29.21 -0.46
N ASN A 439 26.48 30.40 -0.90
CA ASN A 439 27.56 31.22 -0.32
C ASN A 439 27.04 32.31 0.64
N GLY A 440 25.75 32.31 0.99
CA GLY A 440 25.29 33.15 2.09
C GLY A 440 25.92 32.68 3.40
N GLU A 441 26.07 33.58 4.37
CA GLU A 441 26.58 33.19 5.69
C GLU A 441 25.65 32.12 6.29
N PRO A 442 26.19 30.99 6.79
CA PRO A 442 25.37 29.96 7.42
C PRO A 442 24.59 30.60 8.58
N PRO A 443 23.35 30.13 8.87
CA PRO A 443 22.60 30.62 10.02
C PRO A 443 23.52 30.54 11.25
N PRO A 444 23.64 31.64 12.02
CA PRO A 444 24.70 31.77 13.01
C PRO A 444 24.68 30.57 13.94
N SER A 445 25.83 29.90 14.04
CA SER A 445 26.01 28.73 14.90
C SER A 445 25.35 28.99 16.25
N PRO A 446 24.47 28.09 16.75
CA PRO A 446 23.72 28.37 17.97
C PRO A 446 24.71 28.77 19.08
N PRO A 447 24.45 29.86 19.82
CA PRO A 447 25.45 30.52 20.65
C PRO A 447 26.23 29.51 21.50
N ALA A 448 27.55 29.64 21.61
CA ALA A 448 28.42 28.57 22.11
C ALA A 448 28.04 28.04 23.52
N TRP A 449 27.29 28.81 24.30
CA TRP A 449 26.71 28.40 25.59
C TRP A 449 25.65 27.29 25.47
N THR A 450 25.00 27.12 24.32
CA THR A 450 24.04 26.04 24.02
C THR A 450 24.69 24.65 23.96
N ASN A 451 26.01 24.56 23.74
CA ASN A 451 26.72 23.28 23.63
C ASN A 451 26.66 22.43 24.91
N GLY A 452 26.48 23.07 26.06
CA GLY A 452 26.31 22.37 27.34
C GLY A 452 24.90 21.85 27.61
N VAL A 453 23.90 22.22 26.78
CA VAL A 453 22.54 21.67 26.88
C VAL A 453 22.57 20.20 26.44
N ARG A 454 22.14 19.29 27.31
CA ARG A 454 22.06 17.83 27.05
C ARG A 454 20.67 17.33 27.35
N ALA A 455 20.27 16.24 26.71
CA ALA A 455 19.03 15.54 26.99
C ALA A 455 19.29 14.04 27.18
N ASN A 456 18.51 13.39 28.05
CA ASN A 456 18.51 11.94 28.24
C ASN A 456 17.07 11.44 28.44
N LEU A 457 16.84 10.15 28.18
CA LEU A 457 15.57 9.47 28.44
C LEU A 457 15.56 8.83 29.84
N GLU A 458 14.46 8.97 30.57
CA GLU A 458 14.20 8.28 31.84
C GLU A 458 12.84 7.55 31.80
N PRO A 459 12.78 6.23 32.04
CA PRO A 459 13.89 5.31 32.26
C PRO A 459 14.66 5.00 30.95
N ALA A 460 15.93 4.63 31.07
CA ALA A 460 16.67 4.04 29.96
C ALA A 460 16.27 2.56 29.80
N ALA A 461 15.65 2.20 28.68
CA ALA A 461 15.22 0.84 28.37
C ALA A 461 15.85 0.33 27.06
N ILE A 462 15.97 -1.00 26.94
CA ILE A 462 16.46 -1.67 25.71
C ILE A 462 15.45 -1.52 24.56
N SER A 463 14.16 -1.45 24.88
CA SER A 463 13.08 -1.18 23.93
C SER A 463 11.84 -0.65 24.63
N PHE A 464 11.09 0.22 23.96
CA PHE A 464 9.81 0.78 24.39
C PHE A 464 8.66 0.26 23.53
N ARG A 465 7.45 0.27 24.09
CA ARG A 465 6.17 0.04 23.39
C ARG A 465 5.49 1.39 23.13
N LEU A 466 4.50 1.39 22.25
CA LEU A 466 3.65 2.57 22.08
C LEU A 466 2.78 2.75 23.32
N GLY A 467 2.60 4.00 23.76
CA GLY A 467 1.91 4.34 25.00
C GLY A 467 2.72 4.17 26.29
N ASP A 468 3.92 3.56 26.24
CA ASP A 468 4.85 3.60 27.39
C ASP A 468 5.15 5.05 27.76
N GLN A 469 5.31 5.34 29.05
CA GLN A 469 5.54 6.69 29.56
C GLN A 469 7.05 6.93 29.73
N VAL A 470 7.58 7.96 29.06
CA VAL A 470 8.99 8.39 29.17
C VAL A 470 9.09 9.85 29.60
N HIS A 471 10.14 10.17 30.33
CA HIS A 471 10.52 11.55 30.65
C HIS A 471 11.77 11.94 29.86
N PHE A 472 11.82 13.18 29.40
CA PHE A 472 13.03 13.81 28.90
C PHE A 472 13.68 14.61 30.03
N ARG A 473 14.91 14.24 30.38
CA ARG A 473 15.72 14.99 31.34
C ARG A 473 16.70 15.90 30.61
N ILE A 474 16.44 17.20 30.68
CA ILE A 474 17.20 18.27 30.05
C ILE A 474 18.16 18.85 31.09
N SER A 475 19.46 18.81 30.81
CA SER A 475 20.51 19.38 31.65
C SER A 475 21.09 20.61 30.96
N THR A 476 21.05 21.77 31.61
CA THR A 476 21.59 23.03 31.08
C THR A 476 22.82 23.51 31.86
N PRO A 477 23.68 24.36 31.28
CA PRO A 477 24.72 25.07 32.03
C PRO A 477 24.13 26.06 33.05
N PRO A 478 24.90 26.46 34.07
CA PRO A 478 24.55 27.61 34.91
C PRO A 478 24.27 28.85 34.05
N SER A 479 23.28 29.66 34.44
CA SER A 479 22.73 30.82 33.69
C SER A 479 21.96 30.52 32.41
N VAL A 480 21.69 29.24 32.07
CA VAL A 480 20.86 28.86 30.91
C VAL A 480 19.56 28.22 31.39
N GLU A 481 18.44 28.85 31.05
CA GLU A 481 17.10 28.41 31.42
C GLU A 481 16.39 27.75 30.23
N VAL A 482 15.51 26.78 30.51
CA VAL A 482 14.68 26.14 29.47
C VAL A 482 13.38 26.93 29.31
N ALA A 483 13.22 27.59 28.17
CA ALA A 483 12.01 28.35 27.84
C ALA A 483 10.86 27.41 27.42
N HIS A 484 11.15 26.38 26.61
CA HIS A 484 10.21 25.36 26.18
C HIS A 484 10.94 24.12 25.62
N ALA A 485 10.23 23.00 25.46
CA ALA A 485 10.73 21.84 24.72
C ALA A 485 9.63 21.19 23.86
N ALA A 486 10.04 20.47 22.81
CA ALA A 486 9.15 19.72 21.91
C ALA A 486 9.85 18.46 21.35
N CYS A 487 9.18 17.30 21.28
CA CYS A 487 9.56 16.19 20.38
C CYS A 487 8.35 15.82 19.51
N ALA A 488 8.60 15.35 18.29
CA ALA A 488 7.56 15.04 17.30
C ALA A 488 6.54 16.19 17.10
N SER A 489 7.06 17.42 16.99
CA SER A 489 6.28 18.66 16.79
C SER A 489 5.26 19.02 17.89
N GLN A 490 5.23 18.31 19.02
CA GLN A 490 4.35 18.65 20.14
C GLN A 490 5.10 19.28 21.32
N PRO A 491 4.54 20.35 21.95
CA PRO A 491 5.12 20.93 23.14
C PRO A 491 5.11 19.93 24.31
N LEU A 492 6.16 19.98 25.12
CA LEU A 492 6.32 19.16 26.31
C LEU A 492 6.10 20.00 27.57
N ASN A 493 5.22 19.52 28.44
CA ASN A 493 5.06 20.07 29.79
C ASN A 493 6.22 19.64 30.70
N PHE A 494 6.39 20.32 31.84
CA PHE A 494 7.46 20.06 32.81
C PHE A 494 6.89 19.76 34.19
N ASP A 495 7.46 18.75 34.85
CA ASP A 495 7.10 18.38 36.23
C ASP A 495 7.79 19.28 37.27
N ASP A 496 8.83 20.01 36.87
CA ASP A 496 9.65 20.85 37.75
C ASP A 496 9.65 22.32 37.33
N VAL A 497 9.66 23.21 38.33
CA VAL A 497 9.72 24.68 38.12
C VAL A 497 10.98 25.08 37.34
N THR A 498 12.08 24.33 37.51
CA THR A 498 13.35 24.50 36.80
C THR A 498 13.35 23.98 35.36
N ARG A 499 12.26 23.33 34.91
CA ARG A 499 12.07 22.81 33.54
C ARG A 499 13.21 21.91 33.04
N THR A 500 13.79 21.13 33.97
CA THR A 500 14.84 20.13 33.70
C THR A 500 14.28 18.74 33.45
N ARG A 501 13.01 18.49 33.75
CA ARG A 501 12.35 17.18 33.57
C ARG A 501 10.95 17.36 33.01
N THR A 502 10.72 16.84 31.82
CA THR A 502 9.37 16.87 31.23
C THR A 502 8.42 16.01 32.04
N SER A 503 7.14 16.35 31.99
CA SER A 503 6.06 15.44 32.38
C SER A 503 6.09 14.14 31.58
N PRO A 504 5.42 13.07 32.04
CA PRO A 504 5.33 11.82 31.31
C PRO A 504 4.82 12.04 29.88
N VAL A 505 5.61 11.61 28.90
CA VAL A 505 5.27 11.64 27.49
C VAL A 505 5.00 10.22 27.03
N SER A 506 3.81 9.97 26.49
CA SER A 506 3.53 8.70 25.81
C SER A 506 4.41 8.54 24.58
N VAL A 507 5.13 7.43 24.52
CA VAL A 507 5.91 6.99 23.35
C VAL A 507 4.97 6.79 22.16
N ARG A 508 5.30 7.43 21.05
CA ARG A 508 4.51 7.46 19.81
C ARG A 508 5.32 7.05 18.59
N ALA A 509 4.63 6.77 17.49
CA ALA A 509 5.24 6.19 16.30
C ALA A 509 6.30 7.11 15.66
N GLU A 510 6.08 8.42 15.74
CA GLU A 510 6.93 9.49 15.24
C GLU A 510 8.23 9.65 16.05
N MET A 511 8.28 9.07 17.25
CA MET A 511 9.43 9.13 18.16
C MET A 511 10.39 7.95 17.97
N SER A 512 10.01 6.93 17.18
CA SER A 512 10.77 5.69 16.98
C SER A 512 12.13 5.91 16.32
N GLY A 513 13.16 5.24 16.84
CA GLY A 513 14.54 5.40 16.35
C GLY A 513 15.14 6.68 16.92
N GLN A 514 15.32 7.72 16.11
CA GLN A 514 15.88 9.00 16.57
C GLN A 514 14.77 10.04 16.86
N CYS A 515 14.29 10.13 18.11
CA CYS A 515 13.49 11.29 18.54
C CYS A 515 14.38 12.54 18.51
N ARG A 516 14.01 13.49 17.66
CA ARG A 516 14.57 14.85 17.64
C ARG A 516 13.84 15.68 18.70
N LEU A 517 14.47 15.86 19.86
CA LEU A 517 14.03 16.79 20.89
C LEU A 517 14.56 18.20 20.55
N ARG A 518 13.67 19.17 20.47
CA ARG A 518 13.98 20.60 20.37
C ARG A 518 13.80 21.25 21.73
N VAL A 519 14.76 22.08 22.12
CA VAL A 519 14.76 22.80 23.40
C VAL A 519 15.01 24.26 23.11
N GLY A 520 13.99 25.10 23.36
CA GLY A 520 14.16 26.54 23.42
C GLY A 520 14.80 26.92 24.74
N VAL A 521 15.93 27.64 24.69
CA VAL A 521 16.73 28.03 25.85
C VAL A 521 17.01 29.53 25.84
N THR A 522 17.05 30.11 27.03
CA THR A 522 17.27 31.55 27.24
C THR A 522 18.48 31.79 28.15
N ARG A 523 19.27 32.80 27.82
CA ARG A 523 20.41 33.26 28.62
C ARG A 523 20.52 34.77 28.54
N LEU A 524 20.32 35.46 29.68
CA LEU A 524 20.46 36.92 29.79
C LEU A 524 19.64 37.72 28.74
N GLY A 525 18.48 37.21 28.34
CA GLY A 525 17.61 37.80 27.31
C GLY A 525 17.89 37.36 25.87
N GLU A 526 19.00 36.68 25.60
CA GLU A 526 19.26 35.99 24.34
C GLU A 526 18.50 34.66 24.30
N SER A 527 17.86 34.34 23.17
CA SER A 527 17.09 33.10 22.95
C SER A 527 17.74 32.26 21.86
N ALA A 528 17.80 30.93 22.06
CA ALA A 528 18.29 29.99 21.05
C ALA A 528 17.46 28.69 21.06
N ILE A 529 17.41 28.00 19.92
CA ILE A 529 16.81 26.67 19.80
C ILE A 529 17.91 25.62 19.64
N VAL A 530 17.82 24.56 20.42
CA VAL A 530 18.82 23.49 20.49
C VAL A 530 18.17 22.16 20.13
N GLN A 531 18.65 21.50 19.08
CA GLN A 531 18.22 20.14 18.71
C GLN A 531 19.11 19.09 19.37
N ARG A 532 18.50 18.03 19.90
CA ARG A 532 19.15 16.85 20.47
C ARG A 532 18.48 15.60 19.94
N GLU A 533 19.28 14.68 19.41
CA GLU A 533 18.81 13.39 18.93
C GLU A 533 18.97 12.35 20.03
N LEU A 534 17.90 11.59 20.28
CA LEU A 534 17.81 10.60 21.35
C LEU A 534 17.39 9.28 20.72
N ASN A 535 18.13 8.20 20.99
CA ASN A 535 17.72 6.88 20.54
C ASN A 535 16.58 6.35 21.42
N LEU A 536 15.40 6.21 20.82
CA LEU A 536 14.20 5.65 21.41
C LEU A 536 13.85 4.37 20.63
N PRO A 537 14.42 3.21 21.01
CA PRO A 537 14.16 1.92 20.36
C PRO A 537 12.71 1.49 20.56
N VAL A 538 11.80 1.82 19.64
CA VAL A 538 10.37 1.42 19.72
C VAL A 538 10.16 0.11 18.98
N ARG A 539 9.47 -0.84 19.61
CA ARG A 539 9.13 -2.14 19.01
C ARG A 539 7.63 -2.38 18.98
N ALA A 540 7.03 -1.95 17.87
CA ALA A 540 5.60 -2.07 17.61
C ALA A 540 5.32 -2.15 16.10
N VAL A 541 4.10 -2.54 15.74
CA VAL A 541 3.59 -2.35 14.39
C VAL A 541 2.29 -1.58 14.48
N THR A 542 2.20 -0.51 13.71
CA THR A 542 1.01 0.34 13.62
C THR A 542 0.33 0.17 12.28
N TRP A 543 -0.97 0.47 12.23
CA TRP A 543 -1.62 0.76 10.97
C TRP A 543 -1.13 2.11 10.44
N ALA A 544 -0.70 2.16 9.19
CA ALA A 544 -0.16 3.40 8.61
C ALA A 544 -1.25 4.40 8.16
N ASP A 545 -2.53 4.01 8.23
CA ASP A 545 -3.67 4.89 7.93
C ASP A 545 -4.12 5.74 9.14
N ASN A 546 -3.94 5.26 10.38
CA ASN A 546 -4.33 5.98 11.60
C ASN A 546 -3.29 5.98 12.74
N GLY A 547 -2.13 5.35 12.57
CA GLY A 547 -1.05 5.30 13.56
C GLY A 547 -1.30 4.37 14.76
N CYS A 548 -2.47 3.74 14.89
CA CYS A 548 -2.78 2.87 16.03
C CYS A 548 -1.94 1.58 16.02
N GLU A 549 -1.42 1.15 17.18
CA GLU A 549 -0.78 -0.17 17.33
C GLU A 549 -1.78 -1.29 16.98
N ILE A 550 -1.32 -2.32 16.28
CA ILE A 550 -2.09 -3.54 16.06
C ILE A 550 -2.16 -4.32 17.39
N PRO A 551 -3.34 -4.52 18.02
CA PRO A 551 -3.40 -5.11 19.33
C PRO A 551 -2.93 -6.58 19.33
N ARG A 552 -1.89 -6.88 20.11
CA ARG A 552 -1.21 -8.19 20.13
C ARG A 552 -2.11 -9.36 20.59
N THR A 553 -3.27 -9.03 21.16
CA THR A 553 -4.33 -9.94 21.62
C THR A 553 -5.37 -10.26 20.56
N GLU A 554 -5.47 -9.48 19.49
CA GLU A 554 -6.50 -9.60 18.47
C GLU A 554 -6.24 -10.71 17.45
N VAL A 555 -7.30 -11.06 16.74
CA VAL A 555 -7.27 -11.94 15.58
C VAL A 555 -7.19 -11.05 14.34
N LEU A 556 -6.16 -11.24 13.53
CA LEU A 556 -5.94 -10.46 12.31
C LEU A 556 -6.50 -11.22 11.11
N SER A 557 -7.36 -10.62 10.29
CA SER A 557 -7.73 -11.25 9.02
C SER A 557 -6.63 -11.08 7.98
N CYS A 558 -6.44 -12.08 7.11
CA CYS A 558 -5.57 -11.97 5.95
C CYS A 558 -5.97 -10.79 5.05
N PHE A 559 -7.27 -10.52 4.94
CA PHE A 559 -7.79 -9.39 4.18
C PHE A 559 -7.28 -8.05 4.74
N GLU A 560 -7.37 -7.82 6.05
CA GLU A 560 -6.88 -6.59 6.68
C GLU A 560 -5.36 -6.46 6.54
N ALA A 561 -4.61 -7.52 6.82
CA ALA A 561 -3.15 -7.54 6.70
C ALA A 561 -2.67 -7.17 5.28
N MET A 562 -3.32 -7.70 4.24
CA MET A 562 -2.95 -7.45 2.85
C MET A 562 -3.45 -6.10 2.30
N ASN A 563 -4.58 -5.58 2.78
CA ASN A 563 -5.20 -4.37 2.21
C ASN A 563 -4.93 -3.08 3.00
N ARG A 564 -4.62 -3.16 4.29
CA ARG A 564 -4.24 -2.00 5.10
C ARG A 564 -2.72 -1.92 5.23
N PRO A 565 -2.08 -0.79 4.89
CA PRO A 565 -0.65 -0.64 5.08
C PRO A 565 -0.33 -0.62 6.59
N VAL A 566 0.75 -1.30 6.96
CA VAL A 566 1.33 -1.30 8.31
C VAL A 566 2.65 -0.54 8.30
N ARG A 567 3.03 0.07 9.42
CA ARG A 567 4.37 0.63 9.64
C ARG A 567 5.05 -0.14 10.77
N LEU A 568 6.17 -0.76 10.46
CA LEU A 568 7.04 -1.40 11.45
C LEU A 568 7.90 -0.33 12.13
N LEU A 569 7.88 -0.35 13.46
CA LEU A 569 8.78 0.38 14.34
C LEU A 569 9.73 -0.65 14.96
N SER A 570 11.01 -0.59 14.59
CA SER A 570 12.07 -1.49 15.05
C SER A 570 13.45 -0.95 14.66
N ASP A 571 14.50 -1.31 15.38
CA ASP A 571 15.87 -0.81 15.12
C ASP A 571 16.68 -1.71 14.17
N GLY A 572 16.04 -2.65 13.47
CA GLY A 572 16.71 -3.59 12.57
C GLY A 572 15.79 -4.17 11.49
N PRO A 573 16.34 -4.98 10.56
CA PRO A 573 15.52 -5.80 9.68
C PRO A 573 14.68 -6.75 10.54
N THR A 574 13.43 -6.97 10.15
CA THR A 574 12.59 -7.98 10.82
C THR A 574 11.80 -8.79 9.82
N PHE A 575 11.67 -10.08 10.12
CA PHE A 575 10.95 -11.08 9.36
C PHE A 575 9.56 -11.24 9.95
N LEU A 576 8.55 -11.24 9.08
CA LEU A 576 7.20 -11.61 9.45
C LEU A 576 7.06 -13.13 9.37
N VAL A 577 6.62 -13.76 10.46
CA VAL A 577 6.45 -15.22 10.54
C VAL A 577 5.05 -15.55 11.07
N GLU A 578 4.32 -16.41 10.38
CA GLU A 578 3.04 -16.95 10.85
C GLU A 578 3.24 -18.43 11.19
N GLY A 579 3.27 -18.76 12.48
CA GLY A 579 3.64 -20.09 12.95
C GLY A 579 5.08 -20.45 12.62
N ARG A 580 5.30 -21.08 11.47
CA ARG A 580 6.63 -21.50 10.96
C ARG A 580 6.89 -21.08 9.51
N GLU A 581 5.98 -20.33 8.91
CA GLU A 581 6.10 -19.85 7.53
C GLU A 581 6.60 -18.41 7.53
N ILE A 582 7.67 -18.14 6.78
CA ILE A 582 8.36 -16.86 6.72
C ILE A 582 7.90 -16.11 5.47
N PHE A 583 7.44 -14.86 5.61
CA PHE A 583 6.99 -14.02 4.50
C PHE A 583 8.05 -13.02 4.02
N GLY A 584 9.22 -13.03 4.63
CA GLY A 584 10.34 -12.15 4.32
C GLY A 584 10.39 -10.88 5.17
N PRO A 585 11.30 -9.95 4.84
CA PRO A 585 11.54 -8.76 5.65
C PRO A 585 10.43 -7.71 5.49
N LEU A 586 10.00 -7.13 6.61
CA LEU A 586 9.21 -5.90 6.64
C LEU A 586 10.15 -4.69 6.68
N PRO A 587 10.03 -3.72 5.74
CA PRO A 587 10.82 -2.50 5.78
C PRO A 587 10.47 -1.62 7.00
N THR A 588 11.47 -1.33 7.81
CA THR A 588 11.40 -0.44 8.97
C THR A 588 10.99 0.99 8.57
N GLY A 589 10.14 1.63 9.39
CA GLY A 589 9.73 3.04 9.29
C GLY A 589 8.82 3.38 8.10
N ARG A 590 8.85 2.58 7.03
CA ARG A 590 8.02 2.79 5.84
C ARG A 590 6.65 2.11 6.00
N ALA A 591 5.61 2.79 5.53
CA ALA A 591 4.31 2.17 5.36
C ALA A 591 4.39 1.10 4.25
N THR A 592 4.01 -0.13 4.55
CA THR A 592 4.06 -1.27 3.64
C THR A 592 2.83 -2.14 3.83
N ARG A 593 2.30 -2.76 2.77
CA ARG A 593 1.28 -3.80 2.93
C ARG A 593 1.96 -5.12 3.27
N ILE A 594 1.35 -5.94 4.12
CA ILE A 594 1.81 -7.31 4.34
C ILE A 594 1.46 -8.09 3.06
N ARG A 595 2.45 -8.32 2.19
CA ARG A 595 2.23 -8.91 0.85
C ARG A 595 1.56 -10.27 0.90
N ARG A 596 1.81 -11.04 1.95
CA ARG A 596 1.30 -12.39 2.14
C ARG A 596 1.24 -12.74 3.62
N VAL A 597 0.13 -13.35 4.00
CA VAL A 597 -0.08 -14.19 5.19
C VAL A 597 -0.94 -15.38 4.75
N LEU A 598 -0.99 -16.44 5.54
CA LEU A 598 -1.71 -17.66 5.19
C LEU A 598 -3.07 -17.75 5.88
N GLY A 599 -3.16 -17.33 7.14
CA GLY A 599 -4.42 -17.42 7.90
C GLY A 599 -4.68 -18.81 8.49
N THR A 600 -3.61 -19.54 8.81
CA THR A 600 -3.60 -20.87 9.42
C THR A 600 -4.23 -20.94 10.80
N GLY A 601 -4.40 -19.81 11.49
CA GLY A 601 -4.75 -19.74 12.90
C GLY A 601 -3.58 -19.55 13.86
N LYS A 602 -2.33 -19.69 13.41
CA LYS A 602 -1.15 -19.39 14.23
C LYS A 602 -1.03 -17.90 14.53
N GLU A 603 -0.27 -17.61 15.59
CA GLU A 603 0.17 -16.25 15.89
C GLU A 603 1.01 -15.68 14.75
N LEU A 604 0.88 -14.38 14.55
CA LEU A 604 1.76 -13.60 13.68
C LEU A 604 2.81 -12.97 14.56
N ILE A 605 4.07 -13.27 14.31
CA ILE A 605 5.21 -12.73 15.05
C ILE A 605 6.12 -11.94 14.11
N VAL A 606 6.82 -10.98 14.70
CA VAL A 606 7.92 -10.25 14.08
C VAL A 606 9.19 -10.69 14.81
N ALA A 607 10.18 -11.11 14.04
CA ALA A 607 11.44 -11.66 14.52
C ALA A 607 12.60 -10.94 13.83
N ASP A 608 13.73 -10.68 14.50
CA ASP A 608 14.91 -10.07 13.84
C ASP A 608 15.51 -10.97 12.74
N ARG A 609 15.35 -12.30 12.85
CA ARG A 609 15.86 -13.30 11.90
C ARG A 609 14.83 -14.41 11.62
N PRO A 610 14.92 -15.09 10.47
CA PRO A 610 14.06 -16.24 10.15
C PRO A 610 14.40 -17.52 10.95
N PHE A 611 15.64 -17.64 11.46
CA PHE A 611 16.12 -18.81 12.21
C PHE A 611 16.84 -18.39 13.50
N ASN A 612 16.93 -19.32 14.46
CA ASN A 612 17.78 -19.22 15.66
C ASN A 612 17.62 -17.96 16.54
N THR A 613 16.48 -17.26 16.47
CA THR A 613 16.25 -16.06 17.27
C THR A 613 15.35 -16.29 18.48
N ASN A 614 15.81 -15.76 19.62
CA ASN A 614 15.06 -15.60 20.87
C ASN A 614 14.28 -14.28 20.90
N ASP A 615 14.57 -13.34 20.00
CA ASP A 615 14.03 -11.99 19.98
C ASP A 615 12.83 -11.88 19.03
N ARG A 616 11.71 -12.40 19.52
CA ARG A 616 10.42 -12.46 18.80
C ARG A 616 9.39 -11.64 19.56
N PHE A 617 8.64 -10.79 18.86
CA PHE A 617 7.43 -10.16 19.44
C PHE A 617 6.18 -10.53 18.65
N ARG A 618 5.09 -10.81 19.39
CA ARG A 618 3.78 -11.10 18.80
C ARG A 618 3.16 -9.82 18.24
N LEU A 619 2.77 -9.88 16.97
CA LEU A 619 1.99 -8.88 16.26
C LEU A 619 0.49 -9.12 16.37
N ALA A 620 0.05 -10.38 16.21
CA ALA A 620 -1.35 -10.79 16.39
C ALA A 620 -1.44 -12.17 17.04
N ARG A 621 -2.49 -12.41 17.83
CA ARG A 621 -2.71 -13.69 18.53
C ARG A 621 -2.98 -14.84 17.58
N SER A 622 -3.61 -14.55 16.44
CA SER A 622 -4.02 -15.53 15.44
C SER A 622 -4.27 -14.82 14.11
N VAL A 623 -3.80 -15.38 12.99
CA VAL A 623 -4.21 -14.93 11.64
C VAL A 623 -5.31 -15.85 11.10
N VAL A 624 -6.31 -15.30 10.40
CA VAL A 624 -7.39 -16.07 9.75
C VAL A 624 -7.59 -15.66 8.29
N ASP A 625 -7.77 -16.63 7.38
CA ASP A 625 -8.25 -16.33 6.02
C ASP A 625 -9.76 -16.52 5.93
N THR A 626 -10.49 -15.48 6.32
CA THR A 626 -11.94 -15.37 6.14
C THR A 626 -12.34 -14.92 4.72
N GLY A 627 -11.39 -14.77 3.79
CA GLY A 627 -11.62 -14.15 2.49
C GLY A 627 -12.18 -12.73 2.65
N PHE A 628 -13.31 -12.44 2.00
CA PHE A 628 -14.03 -11.16 2.22
C PHE A 628 -14.96 -11.17 3.44
N GLY A 629 -15.05 -12.26 4.21
CA GLY A 629 -15.89 -12.37 5.40
C GLY A 629 -15.28 -11.61 6.58
N ARG A 630 -16.08 -10.80 7.26
CA ARG A 630 -15.66 -10.01 8.44
C ARG A 630 -16.18 -10.60 9.75
N SER A 631 -17.48 -10.83 9.85
CA SER A 631 -18.12 -11.45 11.02
C SER A 631 -19.40 -12.18 10.61
N LEU A 632 -19.82 -13.15 11.42
CA LEU A 632 -21.16 -13.74 11.36
C LEU A 632 -21.85 -13.48 12.70
N GLU A 633 -23.01 -12.85 12.67
CA GLU A 633 -23.80 -12.49 13.85
C GLU A 633 -25.17 -13.16 13.79
N ARG A 634 -25.64 -13.76 14.89
CA ARG A 634 -27.04 -14.15 15.07
C ARG A 634 -27.81 -12.93 15.59
N LYS A 635 -28.91 -12.57 14.91
CA LYS A 635 -29.86 -11.52 15.32
C LYS A 635 -31.25 -12.14 15.24
N ASP A 636 -31.80 -12.47 16.40
CA ASP A 636 -33.07 -13.19 16.56
C ASP A 636 -33.09 -14.54 15.79
N ASP A 637 -33.99 -14.69 14.82
CA ASP A 637 -34.15 -15.84 13.93
C ASP A 637 -33.22 -15.81 12.70
N LYS A 638 -32.47 -14.72 12.51
CA LYS A 638 -31.64 -14.45 11.33
C LYS A 638 -30.16 -14.47 11.65
N PHE A 639 -29.39 -14.67 10.61
CA PHE A 639 -27.95 -14.51 10.61
C PHE A 639 -27.57 -13.37 9.66
N ARG A 640 -26.63 -12.53 10.10
CA ARG A 640 -26.03 -11.46 9.33
C ARG A 640 -24.55 -11.77 9.11
N LEU A 641 -24.19 -12.06 7.87
CA LEU A 641 -22.80 -12.17 7.41
C LEU A 641 -22.33 -10.77 6.99
N ASN A 642 -21.41 -10.18 7.74
CA ASN A 642 -20.77 -8.92 7.37
C ASN A 642 -19.54 -9.20 6.50
N LEU A 643 -19.34 -8.38 5.47
CA LEU A 643 -18.26 -8.48 4.50
C LEU A 643 -17.35 -7.24 4.56
N PHE A 644 -16.06 -7.42 4.29
CA PHE A 644 -15.09 -6.33 4.16
C PHE A 644 -15.32 -5.48 2.90
N CYS A 645 -15.85 -6.09 1.84
CA CYS A 645 -16.16 -5.45 0.57
C CYS A 645 -17.66 -5.47 0.29
N SER A 646 -18.14 -4.50 -0.50
CA SER A 646 -19.48 -4.57 -1.08
C SER A 646 -19.53 -5.73 -2.08
N LEU A 647 -20.49 -6.64 -1.90
CA LEU A 647 -20.78 -7.72 -2.83
C LEU A 647 -22.29 -7.93 -2.88
N LEU A 648 -22.93 -7.67 -4.03
CA LEU A 648 -24.35 -7.96 -4.19
C LEU A 648 -24.55 -9.44 -4.58
N PRO A 649 -25.51 -10.16 -3.96
CA PRO A 649 -25.75 -11.58 -4.24
C PRO A 649 -26.35 -11.79 -5.64
N GLY A 650 -25.49 -11.93 -6.65
CA GLY A 650 -25.87 -12.32 -8.01
C GLY A 650 -26.17 -13.81 -8.18
N THR A 651 -26.82 -14.21 -9.27
CA THR A 651 -27.30 -15.59 -9.54
C THR A 651 -26.25 -16.69 -9.57
N ARG A 652 -24.96 -16.35 -9.68
CA ARG A 652 -23.82 -17.29 -9.59
C ARG A 652 -23.28 -17.48 -8.17
N HIS A 653 -23.69 -16.63 -7.22
CA HIS A 653 -23.34 -16.78 -5.82
C HIS A 653 -24.20 -17.84 -5.14
N ARG A 654 -23.62 -18.55 -4.20
CA ARG A 654 -24.28 -19.47 -3.27
C ARG A 654 -23.80 -19.14 -1.87
N LEU A 655 -24.68 -19.25 -0.89
CA LEU A 655 -24.31 -19.16 0.51
C LEU A 655 -24.35 -20.57 1.10
N PHE A 656 -23.16 -21.14 1.28
CA PHE A 656 -22.98 -22.44 1.92
C PHE A 656 -23.03 -22.28 3.44
N LEU A 657 -23.85 -23.09 4.09
CA LEU A 657 -24.04 -23.11 5.53
C LEU A 657 -23.58 -24.45 6.10
N TRP A 658 -22.85 -24.42 7.20
CA TRP A 658 -22.42 -25.62 7.93
C TRP A 658 -22.64 -25.43 9.43
N SER A 659 -23.45 -26.31 10.03
CA SER A 659 -23.49 -26.49 11.48
C SER A 659 -22.84 -27.82 11.84
N PRO A 660 -22.00 -27.89 12.89
CA PRO A 660 -21.46 -29.16 13.39
C PRO A 660 -22.55 -30.16 13.77
N ILE A 661 -23.72 -29.67 14.20
CA ILE A 661 -24.84 -30.46 14.74
C ILE A 661 -25.90 -30.75 13.67
N HIS A 662 -26.03 -29.96 12.61
CA HIS A 662 -27.11 -30.15 11.61
C HIS A 662 -26.63 -30.45 10.18
N GLY A 663 -25.31 -30.51 9.95
CA GLY A 663 -24.74 -30.82 8.64
C GLY A 663 -24.61 -29.59 7.75
N THR A 664 -24.89 -29.73 6.44
CA THR A 664 -24.68 -28.66 5.45
C THR A 664 -25.95 -28.30 4.70
N ALA A 665 -26.05 -27.04 4.29
CA ALA A 665 -27.12 -26.53 3.42
C ALA A 665 -26.56 -25.48 2.46
N ILE A 666 -27.25 -25.24 1.34
CA ILE A 666 -26.91 -24.18 0.39
C ILE A 666 -28.13 -23.32 0.13
N LEU A 667 -27.99 -22.02 0.37
CA LEU A 667 -28.98 -21.02 0.01
C LEU A 667 -28.63 -20.39 -1.35
N ALA A 668 -29.66 -20.24 -2.18
CA ALA A 668 -29.57 -19.47 -3.42
C ALA A 668 -29.58 -17.96 -3.12
N ALA A 669 -29.06 -17.16 -4.05
CA ALA A 669 -29.02 -15.69 -3.92
C ALA A 669 -30.38 -15.05 -3.61
N SER A 670 -31.50 -15.65 -4.06
CA SER A 670 -32.86 -15.18 -3.78
C SER A 670 -33.32 -15.33 -2.32
N ALA A 671 -32.59 -16.11 -1.50
CA ALA A 671 -32.84 -16.27 -0.07
C ALA A 671 -31.95 -15.35 0.81
N ILE A 672 -31.24 -14.40 0.18
CA ILE A 672 -30.28 -13.51 0.83
C ILE A 672 -30.75 -12.06 0.63
N SER A 673 -30.97 -11.34 1.72
CA SER A 673 -31.22 -9.90 1.69
C SER A 673 -29.92 -9.13 1.89
N ALA A 674 -29.61 -8.20 0.98
CA ALA A 674 -28.39 -7.40 1.03
C ALA A 674 -28.63 -6.02 1.64
N GLU A 675 -27.84 -5.68 2.67
CA GLU A 675 -27.81 -4.39 3.36
C GLU A 675 -26.46 -3.68 3.15
N ASP A 676 -26.38 -2.39 3.50
CA ASP A 676 -25.15 -1.60 3.49
C ASP A 676 -24.42 -1.64 2.13
N SER A 677 -25.20 -1.49 1.04
CA SER A 677 -24.75 -1.68 -0.35
C SER A 677 -24.10 -3.05 -0.62
N GLY A 678 -24.58 -4.11 0.02
CA GLY A 678 -24.02 -5.46 -0.11
C GLY A 678 -22.84 -5.75 0.82
N ARG A 679 -22.61 -4.95 1.87
CA ARG A 679 -21.65 -5.27 2.95
C ARG A 679 -22.27 -6.13 4.06
N GLY A 680 -23.59 -6.18 4.18
CA GLY A 680 -24.30 -7.10 5.07
C GLY A 680 -25.18 -8.05 4.27
N TRP A 681 -25.08 -9.37 4.52
CA TRP A 681 -25.94 -10.40 3.93
C TRP A 681 -26.77 -11.02 5.05
N ASN A 682 -28.09 -10.80 5.01
CA ASN A 682 -29.04 -11.35 5.97
C ASN A 682 -29.77 -12.55 5.38
N PHE A 683 -29.88 -13.62 6.15
CA PHE A 683 -30.49 -14.88 5.76
C PHE A 683 -31.02 -15.64 6.99
N ILE A 684 -31.87 -16.64 6.76
CA ILE A 684 -32.37 -17.56 7.80
C ILE A 684 -31.71 -18.92 7.55
N ALA A 685 -31.11 -19.50 8.58
CA ALA A 685 -30.58 -20.86 8.51
C ALA A 685 -31.75 -21.88 8.55
N PRO A 686 -31.68 -23.01 7.83
CA PRO A 686 -32.74 -24.02 7.82
C PRO A 686 -32.85 -24.83 9.13
N TRP A 687 -32.04 -24.49 10.15
CA TRP A 687 -32.03 -25.10 11.47
C TRP A 687 -31.72 -24.03 12.52
N GLU A 688 -32.30 -24.16 13.71
CA GLU A 688 -31.88 -23.38 14.87
C GLU A 688 -30.55 -23.93 15.39
N THR A 689 -29.53 -23.06 15.49
CA THR A 689 -28.20 -23.47 15.95
C THR A 689 -27.42 -22.26 16.48
N ASP A 690 -26.61 -22.47 17.53
CA ASP A 690 -25.72 -21.42 18.08
C ASP A 690 -24.33 -21.42 17.44
N THR A 691 -23.94 -22.54 16.82
CA THR A 691 -22.68 -22.68 16.09
C THR A 691 -22.97 -22.87 14.59
N LEU A 692 -22.69 -21.83 13.81
CA LEU A 692 -22.90 -21.79 12.37
C LEU A 692 -21.65 -21.25 11.68
N LEU A 693 -21.28 -21.86 10.56
CA LEU A 693 -20.39 -21.30 9.56
C LEU A 693 -21.19 -20.93 8.32
N ALA A 694 -20.91 -19.75 7.76
CA ALA A 694 -21.48 -19.26 6.52
C ALA A 694 -20.34 -18.88 5.55
N ALA A 695 -20.35 -19.45 4.35
CA ALA A 695 -19.35 -19.20 3.32
C ALA A 695 -20.01 -18.78 1.99
N VAL A 696 -19.49 -17.70 1.40
CA VAL A 696 -19.91 -17.23 0.08
C VAL A 696 -19.10 -17.98 -0.97
N ALA A 697 -19.78 -18.80 -1.77
CA ALA A 697 -19.22 -19.44 -2.94
C ALA A 697 -19.61 -18.69 -4.21
N TYR A 698 -18.65 -18.56 -5.14
CA TYR A 698 -18.90 -18.12 -6.51
C TYR A 698 -18.34 -19.19 -7.45
N GLU A 699 -19.18 -19.77 -8.30
CA GLU A 699 -18.79 -20.88 -9.20
C GLU A 699 -18.04 -22.00 -8.45
N GLY A 700 -18.56 -22.37 -7.27
CA GLY A 700 -18.02 -23.42 -6.41
C GLY A 700 -16.85 -23.04 -5.50
N ARG A 701 -16.18 -21.91 -5.75
CA ARG A 701 -14.98 -21.49 -5.02
C ARG A 701 -15.32 -20.57 -3.84
N CYS A 702 -14.68 -20.79 -2.71
CA CYS A 702 -14.87 -19.98 -1.51
C CYS A 702 -14.26 -18.57 -1.66
N LEU A 703 -15.11 -17.54 -1.65
CA LEU A 703 -14.71 -16.13 -1.66
C LEU A 703 -14.61 -15.52 -0.26
N ALA A 704 -15.45 -16.00 0.66
CA ALA A 704 -15.56 -15.51 2.02
C ALA A 704 -16.08 -16.62 2.94
N ALA A 705 -15.61 -16.66 4.19
CA ALA A 705 -16.15 -17.52 5.24
C ALA A 705 -16.12 -16.78 6.58
N ALA A 706 -17.18 -16.90 7.37
CA ALA A 706 -17.22 -16.47 8.76
C ALA A 706 -18.08 -17.43 9.58
N TRP A 707 -17.91 -17.40 10.90
CA TRP A 707 -18.62 -18.30 11.82
C TRP A 707 -19.00 -17.60 13.12
N CYS A 708 -20.02 -18.14 13.79
CA CYS A 708 -20.42 -17.80 15.14
C CYS A 708 -20.44 -19.06 16.03
N GLY A 709 -20.50 -18.88 17.34
CA GLY A 709 -20.53 -19.99 18.30
C GLY A 709 -19.16 -20.65 18.54
N GLN A 710 -19.17 -21.94 18.90
CA GLN A 710 -17.97 -22.66 19.34
C GLN A 710 -17.19 -23.26 18.17
N GLU A 711 -16.24 -22.50 17.61
CA GLU A 711 -15.31 -22.90 16.54
C GLU A 711 -14.77 -24.34 16.66
N ARG A 712 -14.40 -24.79 17.86
CA ARG A 712 -13.85 -26.15 18.09
C ARG A 712 -14.76 -27.28 17.58
N GLN A 713 -16.08 -27.08 17.57
CA GLN A 713 -17.06 -28.10 17.16
C GLN A 713 -16.95 -28.46 15.67
N PHE A 714 -16.42 -27.57 14.82
CA PHE A 714 -16.13 -27.88 13.41
C PHE A 714 -15.05 -28.97 13.27
N TYR A 715 -14.16 -29.11 14.26
CA TYR A 715 -13.03 -30.04 14.27
C TYR A 715 -13.30 -31.34 15.04
N GLU A 716 -14.44 -31.47 15.72
CA GLU A 716 -14.75 -32.67 16.51
C GLU A 716 -15.32 -33.78 15.60
N PRO A 717 -14.64 -34.94 15.43
CA PRO A 717 -15.06 -35.97 14.48
C PRO A 717 -16.39 -36.63 14.87
N ASN A 718 -16.71 -36.64 16.18
CA ASN A 718 -17.84 -37.36 16.75
C ASN A 718 -19.09 -36.49 16.98
N VAL A 719 -19.06 -35.19 16.65
CA VAL A 719 -20.27 -34.35 16.74
C VAL A 719 -21.19 -34.71 15.58
N THR A 720 -22.38 -35.18 15.95
CA THR A 720 -23.32 -35.91 15.11
C THR A 720 -24.11 -35.00 14.18
N ASN A 721 -23.89 -35.13 12.86
CA ASN A 721 -24.95 -35.40 11.88
C ASN A 721 -24.38 -35.75 10.49
N GLY A 722 -23.91 -36.99 10.35
CA GLY A 722 -23.73 -37.65 9.04
C GLY A 722 -22.61 -37.17 8.11
N LEU A 723 -21.90 -36.07 8.41
CA LEU A 723 -20.67 -35.73 7.69
C LEU A 723 -19.56 -36.70 8.07
N ASP A 724 -19.08 -37.48 7.10
CA ASP A 724 -17.89 -38.30 7.28
C ASP A 724 -16.64 -37.42 7.53
N VAL A 725 -15.61 -38.02 8.13
CA VAL A 725 -14.42 -37.27 8.55
C VAL A 725 -13.65 -36.67 7.36
N ARG A 726 -13.64 -37.32 6.18
CA ARG A 726 -13.01 -36.74 4.99
C ARG A 726 -13.76 -35.50 4.52
N THR A 727 -15.10 -35.54 4.51
CA THR A 727 -15.92 -34.37 4.19
C THR A 727 -15.72 -33.24 5.19
N ARG A 728 -15.63 -33.53 6.48
CA ARG A 728 -15.29 -32.53 7.52
C ARG A 728 -13.92 -31.89 7.27
N ILE A 729 -12.88 -32.68 6.97
CA ILE A 729 -11.53 -32.16 6.65
C ILE A 729 -11.55 -31.34 5.35
N ALA A 730 -12.30 -31.77 4.33
CA ALA A 730 -12.47 -31.06 3.07
C ALA A 730 -13.13 -29.68 3.26
N LEU A 731 -14.16 -29.61 4.12
CA LEU A 731 -14.83 -28.34 4.46
C LEU A 731 -13.94 -27.42 5.31
N ILE A 732 -13.14 -27.95 6.25
CA ILE A 732 -12.13 -27.16 6.97
C ILE A 732 -11.15 -26.51 5.98
N ARG A 733 -10.66 -27.28 5.00
CA ARG A 733 -9.79 -26.76 3.92
C ARG A 733 -10.48 -25.71 3.06
N TRP A 734 -11.68 -26.01 2.56
CA TRP A 734 -12.40 -25.15 1.60
C TRP A 734 -12.93 -23.86 2.24
N CYS A 735 -13.39 -23.91 3.50
CA CYS A 735 -13.76 -22.73 4.28
C CYS A 735 -12.55 -21.99 4.87
N ARG A 736 -11.32 -22.52 4.71
CA ARG A 736 -10.06 -22.00 5.25
C ARG A 736 -10.11 -21.71 6.76
N LEU A 737 -10.72 -22.62 7.51
CA LEU A 737 -10.81 -22.52 8.96
C LEU A 737 -9.40 -22.55 9.60
N PRO A 738 -9.17 -21.79 10.70
CA PRO A 738 -7.85 -21.55 11.28
C PRO A 738 -7.33 -22.75 12.10
N ALA A 739 -7.03 -23.81 11.37
CA ALA A 739 -6.79 -25.17 11.85
C ALA A 739 -5.59 -25.32 12.81
N LEU A 740 -4.64 -24.38 12.80
CA LEU A 740 -3.46 -24.35 13.67
C LEU A 740 -3.59 -23.50 14.92
N ARG A 741 -4.73 -22.83 15.11
CA ARG A 741 -5.08 -22.14 16.36
C ARG A 741 -4.99 -23.12 17.55
N PRO A 742 -4.42 -22.71 18.69
CA PRO A 742 -4.41 -23.53 19.90
C PRO A 742 -5.81 -23.97 20.33
N ASP A 743 -5.98 -25.24 20.69
CA ASP A 743 -7.22 -25.74 21.25
C ASP A 743 -7.44 -25.15 22.67
N PRO A 744 -8.56 -24.47 22.95
CA PRO A 744 -8.80 -23.88 24.27
C PRO A 744 -8.80 -24.89 25.43
N SER A 745 -9.07 -26.17 25.16
CA SER A 745 -9.04 -27.26 26.14
C SER A 745 -7.71 -28.02 26.20
N ALA A 746 -6.82 -27.82 25.23
CA ALA A 746 -5.48 -28.39 25.21
C ALA A 746 -4.52 -27.48 24.41
N PRO A 747 -4.09 -26.31 24.96
CA PRO A 747 -3.40 -25.25 24.21
C PRO A 747 -2.09 -25.67 23.52
N GLN A 748 -1.48 -26.78 23.95
CA GLN A 748 -0.31 -27.39 23.32
C GLN A 748 -0.61 -28.04 21.95
N TYR A 749 -1.88 -28.34 21.64
CA TYR A 749 -2.31 -28.93 20.38
C TYR A 749 -3.10 -27.93 19.53
N PRO A 750 -2.94 -27.95 18.19
CA PRO A 750 -3.79 -27.18 17.28
C PRO A 750 -5.19 -27.81 17.18
N LEU A 751 -6.21 -27.02 16.80
CA LEU A 751 -7.58 -27.51 16.59
C LEU A 751 -7.65 -28.71 15.62
N ILE A 752 -6.84 -28.72 14.56
CA ILE A 752 -6.74 -29.85 13.62
C ILE A 752 -6.23 -31.15 14.25
N GLY A 753 -5.57 -31.07 15.41
CA GLY A 753 -5.12 -32.21 16.19
C GLY A 753 -6.25 -33.15 16.60
N ARG A 754 -7.50 -32.66 16.68
CA ARG A 754 -8.71 -33.48 16.90
C ARG A 754 -9.01 -34.47 15.77
N LEU A 755 -8.45 -34.23 14.58
CA LEU A 755 -8.60 -35.09 13.40
C LEU A 755 -7.33 -35.93 13.13
N SER A 756 -6.32 -35.86 14.01
CA SER A 756 -5.05 -36.59 13.87
C SER A 756 -5.21 -38.12 13.82
N GLY A 757 -6.30 -38.67 14.35
CA GLY A 757 -6.67 -40.09 14.23
C GLY A 757 -7.14 -40.52 12.83
N TYR A 758 -7.23 -39.60 11.86
CA TYR A 758 -7.67 -39.86 10.49
C TYR A 758 -6.63 -39.42 9.44
N PRO A 759 -5.36 -39.84 9.56
CA PRO A 759 -4.27 -39.33 8.71
C PRO A 759 -4.48 -39.66 7.22
N LEU A 760 -5.10 -40.80 6.89
CA LEU A 760 -5.42 -41.18 5.52
C LEU A 760 -6.39 -40.20 4.85
N ASP A 761 -7.43 -39.77 5.56
CA ASP A 761 -8.39 -38.82 5.04
C ASP A 761 -7.79 -37.41 4.96
N MET A 762 -6.94 -37.03 5.92
CA MET A 762 -6.15 -35.79 5.82
C MET A 762 -5.25 -35.79 4.58
N VAL A 763 -4.56 -36.88 4.27
CA VAL A 763 -3.75 -37.01 3.04
C VAL A 763 -4.62 -36.97 1.78
N ARG A 764 -5.77 -37.64 1.76
CA ARG A 764 -6.70 -37.63 0.61
C ARG A 764 -7.25 -36.23 0.33
N VAL A 765 -7.62 -35.47 1.36
CA VAL A 765 -8.01 -34.07 1.19
C VAL A 765 -6.83 -33.24 0.70
N ALA A 766 -5.67 -33.33 1.36
CA ALA A 766 -4.49 -32.51 1.09
C ALA A 766 -3.87 -32.73 -0.32
N LEU A 767 -3.72 -34.00 -0.74
CA LEU A 767 -3.01 -34.36 -1.97
C LEU A 767 -3.91 -34.70 -3.15
N LEU A 768 -5.19 -35.04 -2.94
CA LEU A 768 -6.08 -35.52 -3.99
C LEU A 768 -7.31 -34.64 -4.21
N ASP A 769 -7.48 -33.55 -3.43
CA ASP A 769 -8.65 -32.65 -3.50
C ASP A 769 -9.99 -33.40 -3.35
N GLN A 770 -10.00 -34.46 -2.55
CA GLN A 770 -11.18 -35.31 -2.33
C GLN A 770 -11.99 -34.85 -1.11
N GLY A 771 -13.28 -35.21 -1.07
CA GLY A 771 -14.14 -35.07 0.11
C GLY A 771 -15.12 -33.91 0.09
N LEU A 772 -15.11 -33.01 -0.89
CA LEU A 772 -16.20 -32.03 -0.98
C LEU A 772 -17.54 -32.72 -1.29
N PRO A 773 -18.67 -32.25 -0.72
CA PRO A 773 -19.99 -32.81 -1.00
C PRO A 773 -20.31 -32.85 -2.50
N THR A 774 -20.52 -34.06 -3.03
CA THR A 774 -20.87 -34.24 -4.44
C THR A 774 -22.25 -33.64 -4.76
N GLY A 775 -22.44 -33.15 -5.99
CA GLY A 775 -23.67 -32.49 -6.43
C GLY A 775 -23.89 -31.06 -5.91
N GLN A 776 -23.13 -30.59 -4.91
CA GLN A 776 -23.21 -29.21 -4.42
C GLN A 776 -22.45 -28.19 -5.29
N GLY A 777 -21.65 -28.66 -6.24
CA GLY A 777 -20.88 -27.81 -7.16
C GLY A 777 -19.76 -27.02 -6.48
N LEU A 778 -19.24 -27.50 -5.34
CA LEU A 778 -18.10 -26.89 -4.65
C LEU A 778 -16.77 -27.34 -5.28
N GLU A 779 -15.83 -26.41 -5.42
CA GLU A 779 -14.49 -26.65 -5.97
C GLU A 779 -13.42 -26.10 -5.02
N PHE A 780 -12.31 -26.82 -4.89
CA PHE A 780 -11.12 -26.27 -4.25
C PHE A 780 -10.45 -25.20 -5.13
N ASP A 781 -9.80 -24.21 -4.51
CA ASP A 781 -8.89 -23.31 -5.23
C ASP A 781 -7.74 -24.12 -5.89
N ASP A 782 -7.15 -23.57 -6.96
CA ASP A 782 -5.97 -24.17 -7.62
C ASP A 782 -4.87 -24.45 -6.59
N ARG A 783 -4.24 -25.63 -6.66
CA ARG A 783 -3.12 -26.03 -5.80
C ARG A 783 -1.92 -25.09 -5.90
N GLN A 784 -1.73 -24.45 -7.05
CA GLN A 784 -0.66 -23.46 -7.28
C GLN A 784 -1.04 -22.08 -6.72
N SER A 785 -2.30 -21.85 -6.35
CA SER A 785 -2.68 -20.61 -5.69
C SER A 785 -2.10 -20.55 -4.26
N PRO A 786 -1.81 -19.35 -3.73
CA PRO A 786 -1.43 -19.17 -2.33
C PRO A 786 -2.42 -19.78 -1.31
N ARG A 787 -3.68 -19.93 -1.71
CA ARG A 787 -4.78 -20.55 -0.93
C ARG A 787 -4.70 -22.08 -0.92
N GLY A 788 -4.22 -22.68 -2.01
CA GLY A 788 -3.85 -24.09 -2.06
C GLY A 788 -2.72 -24.41 -1.07
N GLU A 789 -1.74 -23.52 -0.94
CA GLU A 789 -0.60 -23.70 -0.04
C GLU A 789 -0.95 -23.68 1.46
N LEU A 790 -2.00 -22.95 1.87
CA LEU A 790 -2.46 -22.85 3.26
C LEU A 790 -2.69 -24.22 3.91
N PHE A 791 -3.47 -25.10 3.27
CA PHE A 791 -3.74 -26.42 3.84
C PHE A 791 -2.51 -27.33 3.87
N ASN A 792 -1.54 -27.06 2.98
CA ASN A 792 -0.28 -27.77 2.94
C ASN A 792 0.57 -27.42 4.17
N VAL A 793 0.52 -26.17 4.64
CA VAL A 793 1.13 -25.76 5.91
C VAL A 793 0.43 -26.43 7.09
N ILE A 794 -0.90 -26.34 7.15
CA ILE A 794 -1.72 -26.97 8.20
C ILE A 794 -1.38 -28.46 8.32
N PHE A 795 -1.23 -29.16 7.19
CA PHE A 795 -0.91 -30.58 7.16
C PHE A 795 0.54 -30.91 7.57
N ARG A 796 1.52 -30.04 7.29
CA ARG A 796 2.91 -30.17 7.79
C ARG A 796 3.02 -29.88 9.30
N GLU A 797 2.21 -28.96 9.78
CA GLU A 797 2.21 -28.48 11.16
C GLU A 797 1.38 -29.36 12.12
N ALA A 798 0.33 -29.99 11.60
CA ALA A 798 -0.41 -31.04 12.32
C ALA A 798 0.57 -32.18 12.64
N TYR A 799 0.82 -32.42 13.93
CA TYR A 799 1.79 -33.40 14.40
C TYR A 799 1.27 -34.83 14.18
N LEU A 800 1.37 -35.30 12.94
CA LEU A 800 0.93 -36.63 12.55
C LEU A 800 1.94 -37.68 13.03
N GLN A 801 1.50 -38.52 13.97
CA GLN A 801 2.08 -39.82 14.27
C GLN A 801 1.20 -40.94 13.71
N PRO A 802 1.10 -41.06 12.38
CA PRO A 802 0.30 -42.11 11.75
C PRO A 802 0.89 -43.48 12.07
N THR A 803 0.04 -44.48 12.24
CA THR A 803 0.53 -45.86 12.45
C THR A 803 1.19 -46.38 11.18
N HIS A 804 2.01 -47.43 11.32
CA HIS A 804 2.59 -48.12 10.15
C HIS A 804 1.50 -48.68 9.21
N GLY A 805 0.32 -49.03 9.73
CA GLY A 805 -0.84 -49.45 8.93
C GLY A 805 -1.43 -48.29 8.12
N ASP A 806 -1.64 -47.13 8.76
CA ASP A 806 -2.11 -45.93 8.08
C ASP A 806 -1.17 -45.50 6.96
N MET A 807 0.14 -45.59 7.19
CA MET A 807 1.15 -45.20 6.22
C MET A 807 1.22 -46.12 5.01
N ALA A 808 1.01 -47.43 5.20
CA ALA A 808 0.85 -48.37 4.10
C ALA A 808 -0.44 -48.10 3.32
N ALA A 809 -1.57 -47.87 4.00
CA ALA A 809 -2.84 -47.53 3.37
C ALA A 809 -2.78 -46.19 2.61
N VAL A 810 -2.06 -45.18 3.11
CA VAL A 810 -1.78 -43.92 2.39
C VAL A 810 -1.04 -44.21 1.10
N PHE A 811 0.05 -44.99 1.15
CA PHE A 811 0.84 -45.29 -0.04
C PHE A 811 0.02 -46.06 -1.09
N ASP A 812 -0.71 -47.10 -0.67
CA ASP A 812 -1.48 -47.97 -1.57
C ASP A 812 -2.66 -47.26 -2.25
N ASN A 813 -3.10 -46.13 -1.70
CA ASN A 813 -4.17 -45.29 -2.27
C ASN A 813 -3.65 -44.08 -3.07
N LEU A 814 -2.33 -43.85 -3.12
CA LEU A 814 -1.75 -42.74 -3.87
C LEU A 814 -1.39 -43.17 -5.31
N LEU A 815 -2.07 -42.54 -6.29
CA LEU A 815 -1.76 -42.70 -7.71
C LEU A 815 -0.34 -42.22 -8.09
N ASP A 816 0.28 -41.40 -7.25
CA ASP A 816 1.61 -40.82 -7.45
C ASP A 816 2.30 -40.58 -6.09
N PRO A 817 3.08 -41.54 -5.56
CA PRO A 817 3.83 -41.36 -4.32
C PRO A 817 4.99 -40.35 -4.45
N GLY A 818 5.40 -40.01 -5.68
CA GLY A 818 6.38 -38.94 -5.95
C GLY A 818 5.87 -37.58 -5.48
N ARG A 819 4.56 -37.32 -5.64
CA ARG A 819 3.91 -36.12 -5.09
C ARG A 819 3.99 -36.04 -3.57
N LEU A 820 3.74 -37.13 -2.85
CA LEU A 820 3.85 -37.15 -1.38
C LEU A 820 5.28 -36.82 -0.93
N MET A 821 6.30 -37.35 -1.62
CA MET A 821 7.71 -37.02 -1.34
C MET A 821 8.03 -35.54 -1.59
N ALA A 822 7.59 -34.97 -2.72
CA ALA A 822 7.82 -33.56 -3.04
C ALA A 822 7.10 -32.59 -2.06
N TYR A 823 5.95 -33.02 -1.55
CA TYR A 823 5.06 -32.22 -0.73
C TYR A 823 5.38 -32.29 0.77
N HIS A 824 5.69 -33.49 1.29
CA HIS A 824 6.04 -33.71 2.69
C HIS A 824 7.09 -34.85 2.80
N PRO A 825 8.38 -34.58 2.57
CA PRO A 825 9.44 -35.59 2.48
C PRO A 825 9.49 -36.57 3.66
N LEU A 826 9.31 -36.09 4.90
CA LEU A 826 9.33 -36.95 6.10
C LEU A 826 8.16 -37.95 6.14
N LEU A 827 6.97 -37.52 5.71
CA LEU A 827 5.79 -38.38 5.68
C LEU A 827 5.86 -39.35 4.50
N GLY A 828 6.34 -38.88 3.33
CA GLY A 828 6.64 -39.76 2.20
C GLY A 828 7.70 -40.82 2.53
N TYR A 829 8.71 -40.47 3.34
CA TYR A 829 9.68 -41.44 3.84
C TYR A 829 9.04 -42.48 4.76
N ARG A 830 8.19 -42.07 5.71
CA ARG A 830 7.44 -43.00 6.57
C ARG A 830 6.49 -43.89 5.75
N ALA A 831 5.86 -43.35 4.70
CA ALA A 831 5.03 -44.10 3.76
C ALA A 831 5.84 -45.17 3.03
N LEU A 832 6.99 -44.76 2.47
CA LEU A 832 7.93 -45.65 1.82
C LEU A 832 8.44 -46.72 2.79
N GLN A 833 8.93 -46.38 3.99
CA GLN A 833 9.35 -47.36 5.00
C GLN A 833 8.26 -48.40 5.28
N ALA A 834 6.99 -47.98 5.37
CA ALA A 834 5.89 -48.88 5.67
C ALA A 834 5.60 -49.92 4.56
N VAL A 835 5.85 -49.58 3.29
CA VAL A 835 5.62 -50.50 2.15
C VAL A 835 6.90 -51.14 1.60
N LEU A 836 8.07 -50.56 1.85
CA LEU A 836 9.33 -50.96 1.22
C LEU A 836 9.69 -52.42 1.48
N PRO A 837 9.55 -53.00 2.69
CA PRO A 837 9.80 -54.43 2.91
C PRO A 837 8.94 -55.34 2.02
N ARG A 838 7.68 -54.96 1.78
CA ARG A 838 6.73 -55.69 0.92
C ARG A 838 7.07 -55.54 -0.56
N LEU A 839 7.48 -54.34 -1.00
CA LEU A 839 7.89 -54.11 -2.38
C LEU A 839 9.23 -54.82 -2.70
N VAL A 840 10.20 -54.77 -1.79
CA VAL A 840 11.50 -55.44 -1.90
C VAL A 840 11.34 -56.96 -1.96
N SER A 841 10.50 -57.55 -1.11
CA SER A 841 10.26 -59.00 -1.11
C SER A 841 9.50 -59.49 -2.35
N GLN A 842 8.67 -58.64 -2.96
CA GLN A 842 8.04 -58.93 -4.25
C GLN A 842 9.04 -58.83 -5.41
N ASN A 843 9.74 -57.69 -5.55
CA ASN A 843 10.71 -57.48 -6.62
C ASN A 843 11.66 -56.29 -6.33
N VAL A 844 12.89 -56.60 -5.91
CA VAL A 844 13.95 -55.60 -5.65
C VAL A 844 14.23 -54.71 -6.88
N ARG A 845 14.26 -55.28 -8.09
CA ARG A 845 14.57 -54.54 -9.33
C ARG A 845 13.46 -53.54 -9.66
N GLN A 846 12.19 -53.93 -9.58
CA GLN A 846 11.05 -53.02 -9.78
C GLN A 846 11.01 -51.93 -8.72
N THR A 847 11.27 -52.28 -7.44
CA THR A 847 11.36 -51.31 -6.34
C THR A 847 12.45 -50.27 -6.59
N ARG A 848 13.64 -50.70 -7.02
CA ARG A 848 14.74 -49.80 -7.38
C ARG A 848 14.38 -48.90 -8.57
N MET A 849 13.70 -49.44 -9.59
CA MET A 849 13.21 -48.62 -10.72
C MET A 849 12.16 -47.58 -10.29
N LEU A 850 11.24 -47.94 -9.39
CA LEU A 850 10.24 -47.01 -8.84
C LEU A 850 10.91 -45.85 -8.09
N LEU A 851 11.87 -46.14 -7.21
CA LEU A 851 12.60 -45.11 -6.47
C LEU A 851 13.46 -44.21 -7.37
N ILE A 852 14.07 -44.77 -8.43
CA ILE A 852 14.75 -43.98 -9.47
C ILE A 852 13.75 -43.07 -10.19
N ALA A 853 12.60 -43.59 -10.63
CA ALA A 853 11.57 -42.80 -11.30
C ALA A 853 11.03 -41.66 -10.44
N MET A 854 10.76 -41.91 -9.15
CA MET A 854 10.37 -40.88 -8.18
C MET A 854 11.45 -39.81 -8.02
N ARG A 855 12.73 -40.20 -7.92
CA ARG A 855 13.85 -39.24 -7.82
C ARG A 855 14.01 -38.42 -9.10
N PHE A 856 13.81 -39.03 -10.27
CA PHE A 856 13.90 -38.34 -11.56
C PHE A 856 12.74 -37.35 -11.76
N GLN A 857 11.51 -37.75 -11.43
CA GLN A 857 10.33 -36.87 -11.44
C GLN A 857 10.55 -35.64 -10.55
N LEU A 858 11.03 -35.86 -9.32
CA LEU A 858 11.34 -34.81 -8.35
C LEU A 858 12.43 -33.83 -8.83
N LEU A 859 13.50 -34.36 -9.44
CA LEU A 859 14.60 -33.57 -10.01
C LEU A 859 14.28 -32.98 -11.40
N SER A 860 13.08 -33.24 -11.94
CA SER A 860 12.68 -32.89 -13.31
C SER A 860 13.69 -33.38 -14.37
N LEU A 861 14.11 -34.63 -14.25
CA LEU A 861 15.07 -35.32 -15.12
C LEU A 861 14.38 -36.32 -16.05
N GLY A 862 14.88 -36.42 -17.29
CA GLY A 862 14.46 -37.46 -18.22
C GLY A 862 15.03 -38.83 -17.87
N GLY A 863 14.43 -39.91 -18.38
CA GLY A 863 14.80 -41.30 -18.07
C GLY A 863 16.25 -41.70 -18.39
N ASN A 864 16.96 -40.92 -19.21
CA ASN A 864 18.36 -41.15 -19.61
C ASN A 864 19.37 -40.33 -18.78
N ALA A 865 18.94 -39.62 -17.73
CA ALA A 865 19.81 -38.75 -16.94
C ALA A 865 20.92 -39.53 -16.22
N GLY A 866 22.17 -39.07 -16.36
CA GLY A 866 23.33 -39.69 -15.72
C GLY A 866 23.58 -39.17 -14.30
N PRO A 867 24.53 -39.77 -13.56
CA PRO A 867 24.92 -39.30 -12.22
C PRO A 867 25.31 -37.82 -12.18
N LYS A 868 25.94 -37.30 -13.24
CA LYS A 868 26.31 -35.87 -13.36
C LYS A 868 25.08 -34.96 -13.44
N ASP A 869 24.01 -35.36 -14.13
CA ASP A 869 22.77 -34.59 -14.23
C ASP A 869 22.03 -34.55 -12.89
N ILE A 870 22.03 -35.66 -12.17
CA ILE A 870 21.49 -35.79 -10.80
C ILE A 870 22.23 -34.83 -9.87
N SER A 871 23.56 -34.90 -9.81
CA SER A 871 24.37 -34.02 -8.95
C SER A 871 24.20 -32.54 -9.31
N ARG A 872 24.10 -32.19 -10.61
CA ARG A 872 23.84 -30.82 -11.05
C ARG A 872 22.48 -30.32 -10.55
N ARG A 873 21.40 -31.09 -10.73
CA ARG A 873 20.06 -30.69 -10.26
C ARG A 873 19.97 -30.65 -8.74
N GLU A 874 20.62 -31.56 -8.01
CA GLU A 874 20.70 -31.47 -6.54
C GLU A 874 21.41 -30.19 -6.08
N ALA A 875 22.52 -29.81 -6.73
CA ALA A 875 23.20 -28.54 -6.44
C ALA A 875 22.35 -27.31 -6.78
N GLU A 876 21.62 -27.31 -7.89
CA GLU A 876 20.67 -26.25 -8.23
C GLU A 876 19.53 -26.13 -7.20
N MET A 877 18.97 -27.24 -6.74
CA MET A 877 17.90 -27.24 -5.72
C MET A 877 18.41 -26.77 -4.36
N LEU A 878 19.63 -27.15 -3.98
CA LEU A 878 20.32 -26.65 -2.80
C LEU A 878 20.55 -25.13 -2.89
N HIS A 879 21.05 -24.63 -4.03
CA HIS A 879 21.22 -23.20 -4.26
C HIS A 879 19.90 -22.42 -4.16
N ARG A 880 18.81 -22.96 -4.72
CA ARG A 880 17.46 -22.40 -4.54
C ARG A 880 16.99 -22.44 -3.08
N ALA A 881 17.27 -23.51 -2.34
CA ALA A 881 16.94 -23.60 -0.91
C ALA A 881 17.68 -22.50 -0.12
N ARG A 882 19.00 -22.37 -0.30
CA ARG A 882 19.83 -21.31 0.28
C ARG A 882 19.28 -19.90 0.00
N SER A 883 18.91 -19.65 -1.25
CA SER A 883 18.38 -18.35 -1.72
C SER A 883 16.91 -18.11 -1.37
N THR A 884 16.20 -19.08 -0.80
CA THR A 884 14.83 -18.90 -0.27
C THR A 884 14.84 -18.81 1.26
N CYS A 885 15.83 -19.44 1.92
CA CYS A 885 16.08 -19.35 3.36
C CYS A 885 16.95 -18.14 3.76
N CYS A 886 16.99 -17.05 2.98
CA CYS A 886 17.92 -15.94 3.21
C CYS A 886 17.79 -15.29 4.61
N GLU A 887 18.92 -15.08 5.29
CA GLU A 887 19.01 -14.19 6.46
C GLU A 887 19.36 -12.77 5.99
N ASN A 888 18.58 -11.77 6.43
CA ASN A 888 18.75 -10.35 6.05
C ASN A 888 18.77 -10.04 4.54
N GLY A 889 18.31 -10.97 3.68
CA GLY A 889 18.38 -10.86 2.23
C GLY A 889 19.60 -11.56 1.59
N GLU A 890 20.58 -11.96 2.40
CA GLU A 890 21.73 -12.75 1.95
C GLU A 890 21.41 -14.25 1.93
N PRO A 891 21.82 -15.00 0.88
CA PRO A 891 21.59 -16.45 0.80
C PRO A 891 22.18 -17.18 2.01
N MET A 892 21.40 -18.09 2.61
CA MET A 892 21.90 -18.88 3.74
C MET A 892 23.15 -19.68 3.32
N ASP A 893 24.11 -19.81 4.22
CA ASP A 893 25.34 -20.52 3.91
C ASP A 893 25.07 -22.01 3.56
N GLU A 894 25.89 -22.57 2.67
CA GLU A 894 25.68 -23.94 2.20
C GLU A 894 25.93 -24.98 3.28
N TYR A 895 26.91 -24.74 4.14
CA TYR A 895 27.21 -25.57 5.29
C TYR A 895 26.06 -25.54 6.29
N ALA A 896 25.46 -24.36 6.50
CA ALA A 896 24.27 -24.21 7.35
C ALA A 896 23.06 -25.01 6.81
N VAL A 897 22.80 -25.01 5.49
CA VAL A 897 21.74 -25.87 4.93
C VAL A 897 22.10 -27.35 5.04
N ARG A 898 23.32 -27.76 4.66
CA ARG A 898 23.70 -29.17 4.66
C ARG A 898 23.78 -29.73 6.08
N GLN A 899 24.69 -29.21 6.91
CA GLN A 899 24.96 -29.74 8.24
C GLN A 899 23.99 -29.26 9.33
N GLY A 900 23.41 -28.07 9.17
CA GLY A 900 22.46 -27.53 10.15
C GLY A 900 21.02 -28.03 9.98
N LEU A 901 20.61 -28.36 8.75
CA LEU A 901 19.21 -28.72 8.44
C LEU A 901 19.01 -30.10 7.81
N ILE A 902 19.93 -30.57 6.95
CA ILE A 902 19.74 -31.81 6.17
C ILE A 902 20.35 -33.01 6.88
N ASP A 903 21.63 -32.94 7.25
CA ASP A 903 22.37 -34.07 7.82
C ASP A 903 21.77 -34.56 9.16
N PRO A 904 21.35 -33.71 10.12
CA PRO A 904 20.69 -34.16 11.35
C PRO A 904 19.40 -34.94 11.08
N VAL A 905 18.69 -34.60 10.01
CA VAL A 905 17.45 -35.26 9.60
C VAL A 905 17.73 -36.57 8.88
N MET A 906 18.77 -36.62 8.05
CA MET A 906 19.24 -37.87 7.45
C MET A 906 19.71 -38.85 8.52
N ASP A 907 20.42 -38.39 9.55
CA ASP A 907 20.80 -39.22 10.69
C ASP A 907 19.56 -39.67 11.47
N HIS A 908 18.65 -38.77 11.82
CA HIS A 908 17.39 -39.14 12.49
C HIS A 908 16.61 -40.23 11.73
N LEU A 909 16.43 -40.07 10.42
CA LEU A 909 15.63 -40.99 9.59
C LEU A 909 16.32 -42.35 9.34
N PHE A 910 17.65 -42.39 9.25
CA PHE A 910 18.38 -43.59 8.82
C PHE A 910 19.20 -44.28 9.92
N THR A 911 19.63 -43.57 10.97
CA THR A 911 20.37 -44.13 12.12
C THR A 911 19.55 -44.14 13.41
N GLY A 912 18.45 -43.38 13.49
CA GLY A 912 17.62 -43.27 14.69
C GLY A 912 18.12 -42.25 15.72
N ALA A 913 19.08 -41.40 15.34
CA ALA A 913 19.53 -40.29 16.18
C ALA A 913 18.36 -39.38 16.59
N LEU A 914 18.39 -38.83 17.81
CA LEU A 914 17.39 -37.85 18.24
C LEU A 914 17.72 -36.47 17.66
N LEU A 915 16.71 -35.79 17.10
CA LEU A 915 16.82 -34.37 16.79
C LEU A 915 16.79 -33.59 18.12
N VAL A 916 17.75 -32.70 18.34
CA VAL A 916 17.66 -31.70 19.41
C VAL A 916 16.59 -30.66 19.06
N GLU A 917 15.96 -30.07 20.06
CA GLU A 917 14.82 -29.16 19.91
C GLU A 917 15.06 -28.04 18.87
N GLN A 918 16.25 -27.43 18.89
CA GLN A 918 16.67 -26.42 17.92
C GLN A 918 16.75 -26.95 16.48
N HIS A 919 17.25 -28.17 16.26
CA HIS A 919 17.26 -28.80 14.93
C HIS A 919 15.85 -29.14 14.48
N GLU A 920 14.96 -29.54 15.41
CA GLU A 920 13.56 -29.78 15.08
C GLU A 920 12.85 -28.48 14.67
N GLU A 921 13.01 -27.38 15.41
CA GLU A 921 12.43 -26.08 15.07
C GLU A 921 12.96 -25.54 13.73
N ASN A 922 14.28 -25.58 13.52
CA ASN A 922 14.91 -25.14 12.27
C ASN A 922 14.45 -25.99 11.08
N LEU A 923 14.35 -27.32 11.24
CA LEU A 923 13.79 -28.21 10.21
C LEU A 923 12.33 -27.86 9.90
N ARG A 924 11.49 -27.70 10.93
CA ARG A 924 10.07 -27.40 10.76
C ARG A 924 9.87 -26.09 9.99
N THR A 925 10.67 -25.07 10.27
CA THR A 925 10.71 -23.80 9.53
C THR A 925 11.21 -23.99 8.09
N ALA A 926 12.31 -24.73 7.89
CA ALA A 926 12.84 -25.03 6.55
C ALA A 926 11.88 -25.87 5.68
N LEU A 927 11.02 -26.71 6.29
CA LEU A 927 9.97 -27.45 5.59
C LEU A 927 8.85 -26.55 5.04
N GLY A 928 8.75 -25.28 5.43
CA GLY A 928 7.90 -24.29 4.74
C GLY A 928 8.41 -23.97 3.32
N VAL A 929 9.71 -24.06 3.11
CA VAL A 929 10.39 -23.72 1.84
C VAL A 929 10.31 -24.87 0.83
N ALA A 930 9.67 -24.62 -0.32
CA ALA A 930 9.43 -25.64 -1.35
C ALA A 930 10.72 -26.23 -1.97
N SER A 931 11.73 -25.38 -2.23
CA SER A 931 13.03 -25.79 -2.76
C SER A 931 13.79 -26.69 -1.76
N PHE A 932 13.72 -26.38 -0.46
CA PHE A 932 14.28 -27.21 0.61
C PHE A 932 13.57 -28.57 0.71
N ARG A 933 12.23 -28.61 0.70
CA ARG A 933 11.47 -29.88 0.70
C ARG A 933 11.88 -30.77 -0.47
N GLY A 934 11.99 -30.21 -1.66
CA GLY A 934 12.42 -30.95 -2.86
C GLY A 934 13.86 -31.47 -2.75
N TYR A 935 14.79 -30.68 -2.23
CA TYR A 935 16.17 -31.12 -1.99
C TYR A 935 16.23 -32.26 -0.96
N LEU A 936 15.57 -32.10 0.19
CA LEU A 936 15.49 -33.13 1.23
C LEU A 936 14.87 -34.44 0.71
N ALA A 937 13.79 -34.34 -0.08
CA ALA A 937 13.18 -35.50 -0.73
C ALA A 937 14.16 -36.23 -1.67
N ALA A 938 14.97 -35.50 -2.43
CA ALA A 938 15.96 -36.09 -3.34
C ALA A 938 17.08 -36.81 -2.58
N ARG A 939 17.55 -36.21 -1.47
CA ARG A 939 18.55 -36.81 -0.56
C ARG A 939 18.02 -38.09 0.10
N ILE A 940 16.77 -38.08 0.57
CA ILE A 940 16.11 -39.28 1.14
C ILE A 940 16.01 -40.41 0.10
N LEU A 941 15.55 -40.12 -1.12
CA LEU A 941 15.46 -41.12 -2.19
C LEU A 941 16.85 -41.64 -2.61
N GLY A 942 17.86 -40.76 -2.66
CA GLY A 942 19.25 -41.16 -2.88
C GLY A 942 19.76 -42.15 -1.83
N ARG A 943 19.55 -41.86 -0.55
CA ARG A 943 19.97 -42.72 0.56
C ARG A 943 19.21 -44.05 0.65
N LEU A 944 17.93 -44.07 0.25
CA LEU A 944 17.17 -45.30 0.08
C LEU A 944 17.72 -46.16 -1.07
N LEU A 945 18.10 -45.55 -2.19
CA LEU A 945 18.73 -46.25 -3.32
C LEU A 945 20.12 -46.81 -2.96
N GLU A 946 20.90 -46.09 -2.16
CA GLU A 946 22.18 -46.57 -1.61
C GLU A 946 22.00 -47.80 -0.69
N ARG A 947 20.89 -47.90 0.06
CA ARG A 947 20.58 -49.06 0.90
C ARG A 947 20.02 -50.28 0.15
N LEU A 948 19.64 -50.12 -1.11
CA LEU A 948 19.12 -51.18 -1.99
C LEU A 948 20.13 -51.61 -3.08
N ALA A 949 21.33 -51.03 -3.06
CA ALA A 949 22.42 -51.34 -3.98
C ALA A 949 23.41 -52.30 -3.31
#